data_AF-A0A936PL14-F1
#
_entry.id   AF-A0A936PL14-F1
#
_cell.length_a   1.000
_cell.length_b   1.000
_cell.length_c   1.000
_cell.angle_alpha   90.00
_cell.angle_beta   90.00
_cell.angle_gamma   90.00
#
_symmetry.space_group_name_H-M   'P 1'
#
loop_
_entity.id
_entity.type
_entity.pdbx_description
1 polymer ?
#
loop_
_entity_poly.entity_id
_entity_poly.type
_entity_poly.pdbx_seq_one_letter_code
_entity_poly.pdbx_strand_id
1 'polypeptide(L)'
;MNRIALIFILAALFNGCVTFKPDSASVSQKDYNQRVDVSSAHFDKVLTPAGKASFAVGAIAGGVVGYTLADTKYGSNENPANYKKGSPIVGGIIGAFTGFTATYLINKALGLGKVRRPETPEEWISRANSRYVLLKANNVENFRIVDGDVESSWTVKNIQDARDFSTAFKSSSSYANNVCKQTLYNSGIYRKDYIELLRLYPENSSLMDMKLRFIDLSTSVFDLYAAADLYPEANVNVEDKSTEMIAGFEDAKRFNSRYPKSQLNKKVIIKALDNSSAEEVSKMPPLFKSDFNLTEKDFQKYPTTDNGKRNYLNSQFILKPARSFSDVEFTYYKYKWLNYANKPTDILNRYWNIGYTTFYDGDDLIAFIKRLSYDPEFSIWNISRELSNNFLQEKLAEEVRGKVTVTVEGQMGNNNPEWENWLNNTEYSAGIVNDESNIDFVVYGLVKNNSNFSLPVKIDVNAKMYLKETIQGTGTWTNALLSLAEAVTGQKVSESTRDGGTASESYFVPEINRGESLMYAVVLDYGESTRYGINAFDLYKFTQEIGISDVSTQCSFNDLYLSQATIEKQEIWQNFARYGIPNANLIDAWRNVEYSDNEWQEKKVEIQEARRRAWQEAIAESRNESEKVSTNDKCWVEVYPEVNESDWDICGFSVTLYEITCIDEDGDESTHFFYYWDDPDGNDCGILSGGSGYYEEVLGFNSYLGDDGLEAALRDLCDCEKD
;
A
#
# COMPACT_ATOMS: atom_id res chain seq x y z
N MET A 1 -109.32 -0.48 13.14
CA MET A 1 -107.87 -0.73 13.37
C MET A 1 -107.23 0.52 13.94
N ASN A 2 -106.57 0.40 15.09
CA ASN A 2 -106.00 1.52 15.84
C ASN A 2 -104.83 2.13 15.02
N ARG A 3 -104.89 3.42 14.66
CA ARG A 3 -103.89 4.08 13.80
C ARG A 3 -102.47 3.95 14.33
N ILE A 4 -102.33 3.86 15.65
CA ILE A 4 -101.06 3.61 16.35
C ILE A 4 -100.49 2.23 16.02
N ALA A 5 -101.32 1.18 16.02
CA ALA A 5 -100.89 -0.17 15.68
C ALA A 5 -100.43 -0.28 14.21
N LEU A 6 -101.09 0.43 13.29
CA LEU A 6 -100.68 0.50 11.89
C LEU A 6 -99.30 1.17 11.73
N ILE A 7 -99.03 2.24 12.48
CA ILE A 7 -97.73 2.94 12.47
C ILE A 7 -96.63 2.04 13.05
N PHE A 8 -96.89 1.30 14.13
CA PHE A 8 -95.92 0.35 14.69
C PHE A 8 -95.65 -0.84 13.75
N ILE A 9 -96.67 -1.38 13.09
CA ILE A 9 -96.52 -2.45 12.10
C ILE A 9 -95.73 -1.94 10.88
N LEU A 10 -96.04 -0.74 10.37
CA LEU A 10 -95.28 -0.13 9.29
C LEU A 10 -93.82 0.11 9.70
N ALA A 11 -93.56 0.68 10.89
CA ALA A 11 -92.21 0.90 11.39
C ALA A 11 -91.42 -0.41 11.57
N ALA A 12 -92.08 -1.48 12.04
CA ALA A 12 -91.48 -2.82 12.17
C ALA A 12 -91.17 -3.45 10.80
N LEU A 13 -92.06 -3.31 9.82
CA LEU A 13 -91.87 -3.79 8.46
C LEU A 13 -90.71 -3.06 7.76
N PHE A 14 -90.53 -1.76 8.02
CA PHE A 14 -89.43 -0.99 7.44
C PHE A 14 -88.09 -1.18 8.17
N ASN A 15 -88.06 -1.58 9.44
CA ASN A 15 -86.80 -1.82 10.16
C ASN A 15 -85.99 -2.99 9.53
N GLY A 16 -86.67 -3.92 8.84
CA GLY A 16 -86.04 -5.00 8.07
C GLY A 16 -85.48 -4.59 6.70
N CYS A 17 -85.68 -3.33 6.26
CA CYS A 17 -85.24 -2.84 4.95
C CYS A 17 -83.75 -2.48 4.90
N VAL A 18 -83.11 -2.25 6.05
CA VAL A 18 -81.69 -1.89 6.15
C VAL A 18 -80.96 -2.77 7.16
N THR A 19 -79.74 -3.20 6.84
CA THR A 19 -78.89 -4.03 7.72
C THR A 19 -77.44 -3.56 7.67
N PHE A 20 -76.69 -3.79 8.75
CA PHE A 20 -75.26 -3.53 8.78
C PHE A 20 -74.49 -4.67 8.13
N LYS A 21 -73.77 -4.37 7.04
CA LYS A 21 -72.83 -5.30 6.40
C LYS A 21 -71.39 -4.88 6.69
N PRO A 22 -70.48 -5.84 6.90
CA PRO A 22 -69.07 -5.55 7.09
C PRO A 22 -68.48 -4.96 5.82
N ASP A 23 -67.67 -3.92 5.98
CA ASP A 23 -66.84 -3.31 4.95
C ASP A 23 -65.49 -2.89 5.57
N SER A 24 -64.55 -2.48 4.72
CA SER A 24 -63.19 -2.07 5.13
C SER A 24 -62.58 -1.17 4.07
N ALA A 25 -61.68 -0.27 4.47
CA ALA A 25 -61.00 0.60 3.50
C ALA A 25 -60.06 -0.20 2.59
N SER A 26 -59.43 -1.25 3.13
CA SER A 26 -58.61 -2.16 2.35
C SER A 26 -58.51 -3.54 2.98
N VAL A 27 -58.34 -4.52 2.09
CA VAL A 27 -58.10 -5.93 2.39
C VAL A 27 -56.89 -6.34 1.57
N SER A 28 -55.83 -6.82 2.21
CA SER A 28 -54.63 -7.26 1.49
C SER A 28 -54.94 -8.48 0.61
N GLN A 29 -54.08 -8.73 -0.38
CA GLN A 29 -54.13 -10.01 -1.10
C GLN A 29 -53.82 -11.17 -0.15
N LYS A 30 -54.46 -12.32 -0.40
CA LYS A 30 -54.18 -13.58 0.30
C LYS A 30 -52.73 -14.00 0.02
N ASP A 31 -51.99 -14.29 1.07
CA ASP A 31 -50.68 -14.93 0.91
C ASP A 31 -50.79 -16.46 0.73
N TYR A 32 -49.66 -17.18 0.73
CA TYR A 32 -49.64 -18.63 0.53
C TYR A 32 -50.31 -19.44 1.65
N ASN A 33 -50.50 -18.87 2.84
CA ASN A 33 -51.30 -19.46 3.92
C ASN A 33 -52.67 -18.77 4.02
N GLN A 34 -53.08 -18.04 2.98
CA GLN A 34 -54.34 -17.29 2.92
C GLN A 34 -54.54 -16.27 4.05
N ARG A 35 -53.44 -15.73 4.60
CA ARG A 35 -53.49 -14.64 5.57
C ARG A 35 -53.84 -13.34 4.85
N VAL A 36 -54.62 -12.51 5.52
CA VAL A 36 -55.13 -11.25 4.99
C VAL A 36 -55.12 -10.19 6.08
N ASP A 37 -54.58 -9.01 5.77
CA ASP A 37 -54.66 -7.83 6.61
C ASP A 37 -55.91 -7.02 6.25
N VAL A 38 -56.75 -6.76 7.26
CA VAL A 38 -57.93 -5.90 7.16
C VAL A 38 -57.60 -4.55 7.79
N SER A 39 -57.84 -3.48 7.05
CA SER A 39 -57.58 -2.11 7.52
C SER A 39 -58.85 -1.26 7.53
N SER A 40 -59.01 -0.46 8.58
CA SER A 40 -60.19 0.38 8.81
C SER A 40 -61.51 -0.40 8.71
N ALA A 41 -61.61 -1.53 9.40
CA ALA A 41 -62.81 -2.35 9.44
C ALA A 41 -64.01 -1.59 10.03
N HIS A 42 -65.14 -1.61 9.33
CA HIS A 42 -66.37 -0.94 9.75
C HIS A 42 -67.61 -1.70 9.26
N PHE A 43 -68.78 -1.21 9.66
CA PHE A 43 -70.07 -1.71 9.21
C PHE A 43 -70.85 -0.61 8.51
N ASP A 44 -71.26 -0.90 7.28
CA ASP A 44 -72.11 -0.03 6.48
C ASP A 44 -73.55 -0.49 6.52
N LYS A 45 -74.45 0.44 6.86
CA LYS A 45 -75.88 0.17 6.87
C LYS A 45 -76.42 0.24 5.43
N VAL A 46 -76.66 -0.92 4.84
CA VAL A 46 -77.08 -1.10 3.44
C VAL A 46 -78.47 -1.71 3.32
N LEU A 47 -79.07 -1.66 2.12
CA LEU A 47 -80.40 -2.22 1.86
C LEU A 47 -80.37 -3.76 1.84
N THR A 48 -81.35 -4.36 2.52
CA THR A 48 -81.66 -5.81 2.40
C THR A 48 -82.38 -6.09 1.07
N PRO A 49 -82.56 -7.36 0.65
CA PRO A 49 -83.40 -7.69 -0.49
C PRO A 49 -84.82 -7.14 -0.37
N ALA A 50 -85.42 -7.20 0.83
CA ALA A 50 -86.70 -6.56 1.13
C ALA A 50 -86.63 -5.03 1.01
N GLY A 51 -85.54 -4.41 1.46
CA GLY A 51 -85.27 -2.99 1.26
C GLY A 51 -85.21 -2.59 -0.22
N LYS A 52 -84.54 -3.38 -1.07
CA LYS A 52 -84.53 -3.15 -2.52
C LYS A 52 -85.93 -3.31 -3.12
N ALA A 53 -86.68 -4.35 -2.73
CA ALA A 53 -88.06 -4.55 -3.18
C ALA A 53 -89.00 -3.40 -2.75
N SER A 54 -88.75 -2.78 -1.60
CA SER A 54 -89.54 -1.63 -1.13
C SER A 54 -89.48 -0.44 -2.09
N PHE A 55 -88.41 -0.26 -2.87
CA PHE A 55 -88.32 0.79 -3.89
C PHE A 55 -89.27 0.51 -5.06
N ALA A 56 -89.36 -0.75 -5.51
CA ALA A 56 -90.30 -1.15 -6.57
C ALA A 56 -91.76 -1.01 -6.09
N VAL A 57 -92.06 -1.48 -4.89
CA VAL A 57 -93.40 -1.33 -4.28
C VAL A 57 -93.75 0.15 -4.09
N GLY A 58 -92.81 0.95 -3.58
CA GLY A 58 -92.98 2.39 -3.42
C GLY A 58 -93.23 3.10 -4.73
N ALA A 59 -92.48 2.76 -5.78
CA ALA A 59 -92.67 3.30 -7.12
C ALA A 59 -94.01 2.88 -7.75
N ILE A 60 -94.42 1.61 -7.60
CA ILE A 60 -95.73 1.13 -8.09
C ILE A 60 -96.87 1.82 -7.34
N ALA A 61 -96.82 1.85 -6.00
CA ALA A 61 -97.83 2.49 -5.17
C ALA A 61 -97.94 3.98 -5.46
N GLY A 62 -96.80 4.67 -5.53
CA GLY A 62 -96.73 6.06 -5.94
C GLY A 62 -97.28 6.28 -7.35
N GLY A 63 -96.97 5.40 -8.30
CA GLY A 63 -97.46 5.48 -9.68
C GLY A 63 -98.96 5.28 -9.80
N VAL A 64 -99.52 4.32 -9.07
CA VAL A 64 -100.98 4.11 -8.98
C VAL A 64 -101.68 5.33 -8.36
N VAL A 65 -101.13 5.87 -7.27
CA VAL A 65 -101.67 7.08 -6.62
C VAL A 65 -101.54 8.31 -7.54
N GLY A 66 -100.42 8.50 -8.22
CA GLY A 66 -100.22 9.61 -9.16
C GLY A 66 -101.09 9.50 -10.42
N TYR A 67 -101.28 8.30 -10.96
CA TYR A 67 -102.18 8.03 -12.09
C TYR A 67 -103.63 8.37 -11.73
N THR A 68 -104.08 7.94 -10.55
CA THR A 68 -105.44 8.20 -10.07
C THR A 68 -105.68 9.66 -9.68
N LEU A 69 -104.68 10.34 -9.11
CA LEU A 69 -104.77 11.78 -8.80
C LEU A 69 -104.70 12.67 -10.04
N ALA A 70 -103.97 12.28 -11.10
CA ALA A 70 -103.94 13.05 -12.35
C ALA A 70 -105.27 12.99 -13.14
N ASP A 71 -106.11 11.99 -12.87
CA ASP A 71 -107.48 11.90 -13.40
C ASP A 71 -108.49 12.71 -12.56
N THR A 72 -108.08 13.27 -11.40
CA THR A 72 -108.91 14.21 -10.64
C THR A 72 -108.83 15.62 -11.24
N LYS A 73 -109.98 16.19 -11.58
CA LYS A 73 -110.10 17.55 -12.11
C LYS A 73 -109.74 18.56 -11.01
N TYR A 74 -108.66 19.31 -11.15
CA TYR A 74 -108.40 20.47 -10.30
C TYR A 74 -109.17 21.68 -10.84
N GLY A 75 -110.18 22.13 -10.09
CA GLY A 75 -110.93 23.35 -10.36
C GLY A 75 -110.83 24.31 -9.18
N SER A 76 -110.19 25.45 -9.39
CA SER A 76 -110.73 26.71 -8.88
C SER A 76 -111.91 27.05 -9.77
N ASN A 77 -113.03 27.44 -9.17
CA ASN A 77 -114.24 27.82 -9.88
C ASN A 77 -113.94 28.77 -11.05
N GLU A 78 -114.68 28.55 -12.14
CA GLU A 78 -114.84 29.39 -13.33
C GLU A 78 -114.13 28.87 -14.62
N ASN A 79 -115.01 28.47 -15.56
CA ASN A 79 -114.80 28.06 -16.96
C ASN A 79 -114.28 26.63 -17.28
N PRO A 80 -115.17 25.69 -17.65
CA PRO A 80 -114.81 24.32 -17.99
C PRO A 80 -114.14 24.09 -19.36
N ALA A 81 -113.88 25.14 -20.13
CA ALA A 81 -113.31 25.01 -21.48
C ALA A 81 -111.77 24.92 -21.54
N ASN A 82 -111.06 25.18 -20.43
CA ASN A 82 -109.58 25.19 -20.40
C ASN A 82 -108.94 24.09 -19.51
N TYR A 83 -109.70 23.06 -19.12
CA TYR A 83 -109.14 21.94 -18.36
C TYR A 83 -108.18 21.11 -19.20
N LYS A 84 -106.88 21.39 -19.10
CA LYS A 84 -105.85 20.42 -19.49
C LYS A 84 -105.90 19.28 -18.47
N LYS A 85 -106.51 18.14 -18.82
CA LYS A 85 -106.27 16.89 -18.10
C LYS A 85 -104.75 16.69 -18.05
N GLY A 86 -104.20 16.52 -16.84
CA GLY A 86 -102.85 15.99 -16.72
C GLY A 86 -102.84 14.63 -17.43
N SER A 87 -101.82 14.36 -18.25
CA SER A 87 -101.70 13.03 -18.86
C SER A 87 -101.61 12.01 -17.72
N PRO A 88 -102.51 11.01 -17.64
CA PRO A 88 -102.47 9.99 -16.59
C PRO A 88 -101.13 9.25 -16.57
N ILE A 89 -100.49 9.13 -17.74
CA ILE A 89 -99.14 8.58 -17.89
C ILE A 89 -98.11 9.49 -17.19
N VAL A 90 -98.18 10.81 -17.39
CA VAL A 90 -97.28 11.78 -16.72
C VAL A 90 -97.53 11.79 -15.21
N GLY A 91 -98.79 11.73 -14.77
CA GLY A 91 -99.15 11.61 -13.36
C GLY A 91 -98.64 10.31 -12.71
N GLY A 92 -98.75 9.20 -13.42
CA GLY A 92 -98.18 7.91 -12.99
C GLY A 92 -96.65 7.95 -12.89
N ILE A 93 -95.96 8.61 -13.81
CA ILE A 93 -94.49 8.79 -13.75
C ILE A 93 -94.09 9.66 -12.56
N ILE A 94 -94.73 10.82 -12.37
CA ILE A 94 -94.46 11.72 -11.24
C ILE A 94 -94.77 11.03 -9.92
N GLY A 95 -95.89 10.31 -9.85
CA GLY A 95 -96.27 9.51 -8.69
C GLY A 95 -95.25 8.42 -8.38
N ALA A 96 -94.79 7.68 -9.39
CA ALA A 96 -93.79 6.63 -9.20
C ALA A 96 -92.45 7.20 -8.72
N PHE A 97 -92.01 8.34 -9.25
CA PHE A 97 -90.81 9.04 -8.80
C PHE A 97 -90.96 9.55 -7.35
N THR A 98 -92.14 10.07 -7.00
CA THR A 98 -92.47 10.50 -5.64
C THR A 98 -92.46 9.34 -4.67
N GLY A 99 -93.06 8.20 -5.04
CA GLY A 99 -93.05 6.97 -4.26
C GLY A 99 -91.64 6.39 -4.06
N PHE A 100 -90.82 6.39 -5.11
CA PHE A 100 -89.41 6.02 -5.03
C PHE A 100 -88.62 6.94 -4.08
N THR A 101 -88.81 8.26 -4.20
CA THR A 101 -88.14 9.27 -3.37
C THR A 101 -88.58 9.17 -1.91
N ALA A 102 -89.87 8.97 -1.65
CA ALA A 102 -90.39 8.75 -0.30
C ALA A 102 -89.76 7.49 0.32
N THR A 103 -89.69 6.37 -0.42
CA THR A 103 -89.01 5.16 0.05
C THR A 103 -87.51 5.38 0.29
N TYR A 104 -86.83 6.17 -0.55
CA TYR A 104 -85.43 6.56 -0.32
C TYR A 104 -85.28 7.32 1.00
N LEU A 105 -86.10 8.34 1.23
CA LEU A 105 -86.07 9.15 2.45
C LEU A 105 -86.39 8.32 3.71
N ILE A 106 -87.35 7.40 3.61
CA ILE A 106 -87.67 6.46 4.70
C ILE A 106 -86.46 5.57 5.01
N ASN A 107 -85.85 4.94 4.00
CA ASN A 107 -84.66 4.11 4.19
C ASN A 107 -83.46 4.92 4.72
N LYS A 108 -83.31 6.18 4.31
CA LYS A 108 -82.29 7.12 4.82
C LYS A 108 -82.55 7.50 6.28
N ALA A 109 -83.79 7.76 6.66
CA ALA A 109 -84.19 8.03 8.04
C ALA A 109 -83.92 6.81 8.96
N LEU A 110 -84.09 5.59 8.42
CA LEU A 110 -83.75 4.34 9.10
C LEU A 110 -82.23 4.07 9.16
N GLY A 111 -81.44 4.93 8.52
CA GLY A 111 -79.99 4.97 8.64
C GLY A 111 -79.24 4.34 7.48
N LEU A 112 -79.84 4.17 6.30
CA LEU A 112 -79.11 3.83 5.08
C LEU A 112 -77.90 4.77 4.90
N GLY A 113 -76.70 4.20 4.79
CA GLY A 113 -75.43 4.92 4.68
C GLY A 113 -74.78 5.32 6.01
N LYS A 114 -75.34 4.91 7.16
CA LYS A 114 -74.65 5.06 8.45
C LYS A 114 -73.52 4.05 8.57
N VAL A 115 -72.37 4.54 9.04
CA VAL A 115 -71.18 3.73 9.34
C VAL A 115 -71.08 3.52 10.85
N ARG A 116 -70.75 2.30 11.29
CA ARG A 116 -70.46 1.97 12.69
C ARG A 116 -69.15 1.19 12.78
N ARG A 117 -68.33 1.46 13.79
CA ARG A 117 -67.12 0.69 14.07
C ARG A 117 -67.48 -0.64 14.77
N PRO A 118 -66.74 -1.73 14.52
CA PRO A 118 -66.89 -2.95 15.30
C PRO A 118 -66.42 -2.72 16.74
N GLU A 119 -67.04 -3.41 17.69
CA GLU A 119 -66.62 -3.40 19.10
C GLU A 119 -65.40 -4.29 19.32
N THR A 120 -65.29 -5.39 18.56
CA THR A 120 -64.11 -6.26 18.51
C THR A 120 -63.87 -6.76 17.08
N PRO A 121 -62.65 -7.16 16.72
CA PRO A 121 -62.37 -7.80 15.43
C PRO A 121 -63.28 -9.00 15.13
N GLU A 122 -63.59 -9.80 16.15
CA GLU A 122 -64.45 -10.99 16.05
C GLU A 122 -65.88 -10.62 15.66
N GLU A 123 -66.40 -9.47 16.11
CA GLU A 123 -67.71 -8.99 15.67
C GLU A 123 -67.72 -8.79 14.15
N TRP A 124 -66.69 -8.14 13.61
CA TRP A 124 -66.54 -7.92 12.17
C TRP A 124 -66.40 -9.24 11.41
N ILE A 125 -65.50 -10.11 11.88
CA ILE A 125 -65.22 -11.42 11.29
C ILE A 125 -66.48 -12.28 11.20
N SER A 126 -67.25 -12.38 12.28
CA SER A 126 -68.46 -13.21 12.35
C SER A 126 -69.51 -12.85 11.31
N ARG A 127 -69.54 -11.58 10.88
CA ARG A 127 -70.45 -11.09 9.83
C ARG A 127 -69.85 -11.12 8.43
N ALA A 128 -68.53 -11.02 8.31
CA ALA A 128 -67.83 -11.01 7.03
C ALA A 128 -67.75 -12.40 6.44
N ASN A 129 -67.25 -13.35 7.22
CA ASN A 129 -67.25 -14.77 6.91
C ASN A 129 -66.94 -15.56 8.18
N SER A 130 -67.86 -16.44 8.59
CA SER A 130 -67.71 -17.25 9.80
C SER A 130 -66.54 -18.25 9.74
N ARG A 131 -65.93 -18.45 8.57
CA ARG A 131 -64.72 -19.29 8.40
C ARG A 131 -63.43 -18.56 8.74
N TYR A 132 -63.43 -17.23 8.78
CA TYR A 132 -62.22 -16.49 9.12
C TYR A 132 -61.90 -16.63 10.60
N VAL A 133 -60.61 -16.80 10.88
CA VAL A 133 -60.05 -16.86 12.22
C VAL A 133 -59.17 -15.64 12.42
N LEU A 134 -59.29 -15.01 13.59
CA LEU A 134 -58.41 -13.90 13.96
C LEU A 134 -57.01 -14.44 14.24
N LEU A 135 -56.00 -13.86 13.58
CA LEU A 135 -54.60 -14.18 13.79
C LEU A 135 -53.93 -13.18 14.74
N LYS A 136 -54.13 -11.88 14.49
CA LYS A 136 -53.52 -10.81 15.27
C LYS A 136 -54.37 -9.56 15.15
N ALA A 137 -54.60 -8.85 16.25
CA ALA A 137 -55.24 -7.54 16.24
C ALA A 137 -54.25 -6.46 16.69
N ASN A 138 -54.02 -5.44 15.87
CA ASN A 138 -53.32 -4.23 16.32
C ASN A 138 -54.30 -3.31 17.05
N ASN A 139 -55.54 -3.25 16.57
CA ASN A 139 -56.69 -2.63 17.24
C ASN A 139 -57.99 -3.20 16.64
N VAL A 140 -59.14 -2.69 17.07
CA VAL A 140 -60.46 -3.17 16.64
C VAL A 140 -60.74 -2.96 15.14
N GLU A 141 -60.04 -2.05 14.48
CA GLU A 141 -60.21 -1.70 13.07
C GLU A 141 -59.14 -2.30 12.15
N ASN A 142 -58.00 -2.72 12.72
CA ASN A 142 -56.83 -3.17 11.98
C ASN A 142 -56.31 -4.48 12.56
N PHE A 143 -56.55 -5.56 11.83
CA PHE A 143 -56.25 -6.91 12.28
C PHE A 143 -55.98 -7.83 11.10
N ARG A 144 -55.26 -8.91 11.37
CA ARG A 144 -54.93 -9.96 10.42
C ARG A 144 -55.83 -11.16 10.68
N ILE A 145 -56.42 -11.69 9.62
CA ILE A 145 -57.25 -12.88 9.62
C ILE A 145 -56.67 -13.96 8.72
N VAL A 146 -57.17 -15.17 8.88
CA VAL A 146 -56.83 -16.31 8.02
C VAL A 146 -58.06 -17.16 7.74
N ASP A 147 -58.09 -17.79 6.58
CA ASP A 147 -59.16 -18.71 6.20
C ASP A 147 -59.04 -20.02 6.99
N GLY A 148 -60.10 -20.39 7.72
CA GLY A 148 -60.09 -21.58 8.57
C GLY A 148 -59.86 -22.88 7.80
N ASP A 149 -60.24 -22.91 6.51
CA ASP A 149 -60.09 -24.09 5.65
C ASP A 149 -58.60 -24.40 5.33
N VAL A 150 -57.69 -23.44 5.57
CA VAL A 150 -56.26 -23.61 5.27
C VAL A 150 -55.51 -24.44 6.33
N GLU A 151 -56.13 -24.73 7.48
CA GLU A 151 -55.50 -25.50 8.59
C GLU A 151 -54.84 -26.80 8.10
N SER A 152 -55.54 -27.55 7.25
CA SER A 152 -55.07 -28.84 6.71
C SER A 152 -53.95 -28.73 5.67
N SER A 153 -53.78 -27.55 5.07
CA SER A 153 -52.81 -27.27 3.99
C SER A 153 -51.75 -26.24 4.39
N TRP A 154 -51.65 -25.95 5.70
CA TRP A 154 -50.72 -24.95 6.22
C TRP A 154 -49.27 -25.27 5.85
N THR A 155 -48.59 -24.27 5.30
CA THR A 155 -47.19 -24.38 4.89
C THR A 155 -46.29 -23.55 5.81
N VAL A 156 -45.23 -24.16 6.32
CA VAL A 156 -44.22 -23.47 7.13
C VAL A 156 -43.02 -23.12 6.27
N LYS A 157 -42.73 -21.83 6.09
CA LYS A 157 -41.50 -21.32 5.45
C LYS A 157 -40.53 -20.68 6.45
N ASN A 158 -41.02 -20.27 7.62
CA ASN A 158 -40.23 -19.64 8.68
C ASN A 158 -40.93 -19.82 10.05
N ILE A 159 -40.28 -19.38 11.12
CA ILE A 159 -40.82 -19.48 12.49
C ILE A 159 -42.13 -18.71 12.68
N GLN A 160 -42.34 -17.61 11.95
CA GLN A 160 -43.58 -16.83 12.05
C GLN A 160 -44.79 -17.63 11.55
N ASP A 161 -44.63 -18.47 10.52
CA ASP A 161 -45.71 -19.35 10.06
C ASP A 161 -46.14 -20.37 11.13
N ALA A 162 -45.21 -20.84 11.96
CA ALA A 162 -45.53 -21.72 13.08
C ALA A 162 -46.22 -20.96 14.23
N ARG A 163 -45.77 -19.76 14.56
CA ARG A 163 -46.46 -18.88 15.53
C ARG A 163 -47.89 -18.56 15.10
N ASP A 164 -48.05 -18.24 13.82
CA ASP A 164 -49.33 -17.90 13.23
C ASP A 164 -50.29 -19.09 13.30
N PHE A 165 -49.81 -20.29 12.96
CA PHE A 165 -50.61 -21.51 13.11
C PHE A 165 -51.04 -21.76 14.56
N SER A 166 -50.10 -21.69 15.52
CA SER A 166 -50.43 -21.96 16.92
C SER A 166 -51.41 -20.93 17.48
N THR A 167 -51.40 -19.70 16.95
CA THR A 167 -52.34 -18.65 17.33
C THR A 167 -53.73 -18.88 16.73
N ALA A 168 -53.83 -19.20 15.44
CA ALA A 168 -55.12 -19.39 14.76
C ALA A 168 -55.81 -20.72 15.12
N PHE A 169 -55.07 -21.83 15.10
CA PHE A 169 -55.65 -23.19 15.16
C PHE A 169 -55.34 -23.93 16.47
N LYS A 170 -54.58 -23.30 17.36
CA LYS A 170 -54.03 -23.87 18.60
C LYS A 170 -52.98 -24.95 18.33
N SER A 171 -52.04 -25.06 19.25
CA SER A 171 -50.97 -26.05 19.18
C SER A 171 -51.43 -27.50 19.34
N SER A 172 -52.65 -27.71 19.88
CA SER A 172 -53.30 -29.01 20.04
C SER A 172 -54.10 -29.47 18.82
N SER A 173 -54.09 -28.72 17.71
CA SER A 173 -54.73 -29.12 16.46
C SER A 173 -54.20 -30.47 15.96
N SER A 174 -55.05 -31.30 15.35
CA SER A 174 -54.64 -32.55 14.70
C SER A 174 -53.63 -32.32 13.56
N TYR A 175 -53.58 -31.11 12.99
CA TYR A 175 -52.65 -30.71 11.93
C TYR A 175 -51.35 -30.10 12.47
N ALA A 176 -51.24 -29.83 13.77
CA ALA A 176 -50.02 -29.28 14.38
C ALA A 176 -48.79 -30.17 14.16
N ASN A 177 -48.97 -31.50 14.06
CA ASN A 177 -47.90 -32.44 13.71
C ASN A 177 -47.33 -32.20 12.30
N ASN A 178 -48.17 -31.82 11.34
CA ASN A 178 -47.70 -31.49 9.99
C ASN A 178 -46.80 -30.24 10.01
N VAL A 179 -47.23 -29.19 10.73
CA VAL A 179 -46.44 -27.97 10.94
C VAL A 179 -45.08 -28.30 11.57
N CYS A 180 -45.09 -29.09 12.64
CA CYS A 180 -43.90 -29.54 13.34
C CYS A 180 -42.93 -30.29 12.41
N LYS A 181 -43.43 -31.25 11.63
CA LYS A 181 -42.62 -32.02 10.67
C LYS A 181 -42.01 -31.16 9.57
N GLN A 182 -42.77 -30.19 9.05
CA GLN A 182 -42.26 -29.26 8.03
C GLN A 182 -41.07 -28.46 8.57
N THR A 183 -41.01 -28.16 9.87
CA THR A 183 -39.89 -27.40 10.47
C THR A 183 -38.57 -28.15 10.52
N LEU A 184 -38.57 -29.50 10.53
CA LEU A 184 -37.36 -30.30 10.76
C LEU A 184 -36.32 -30.16 9.63
N TYR A 185 -36.79 -29.93 8.40
CA TYR A 185 -35.95 -29.89 7.19
C TYR A 185 -36.06 -28.57 6.43
N ASN A 186 -36.62 -27.54 7.05
CA ASN A 186 -36.83 -26.26 6.41
C ASN A 186 -35.60 -25.34 6.58
N SER A 187 -35.09 -24.79 5.47
CA SER A 187 -33.94 -23.88 5.47
C SER A 187 -34.20 -22.51 6.08
N GLY A 188 -35.47 -22.13 6.24
CA GLY A 188 -35.92 -20.93 6.95
C GLY A 188 -36.14 -21.13 8.46
N ILE A 189 -35.77 -22.29 9.01
CA ILE A 189 -35.78 -22.58 10.45
C ILE A 189 -34.34 -22.75 10.92
N TYR A 190 -33.92 -21.88 11.84
CA TYR A 190 -32.56 -21.88 12.38
C TYR A 190 -32.52 -22.60 13.74
N ARG A 191 -31.31 -22.97 14.18
CA ARG A 191 -31.11 -23.65 15.48
C ARG A 191 -31.84 -22.96 16.63
N LYS A 192 -31.73 -21.63 16.75
CA LYS A 192 -32.38 -20.86 17.83
C LYS A 192 -33.91 -20.97 17.84
N ASP A 193 -34.53 -21.19 16.67
CA ASP A 193 -35.98 -21.22 16.52
C ASP A 193 -36.58 -22.51 17.12
N TYR A 194 -35.81 -23.59 17.22
CA TYR A 194 -36.29 -24.84 17.82
C TYR A 194 -36.64 -24.71 19.30
N ILE A 195 -35.96 -23.84 20.07
CA ILE A 195 -36.33 -23.58 21.47
C ILE A 195 -37.73 -23.00 21.54
N GLU A 196 -38.08 -22.12 20.60
CA GLU A 196 -39.41 -21.54 20.51
C GLU A 196 -40.44 -22.54 20.00
N LEU A 197 -40.12 -23.33 18.97
CA LEU A 197 -41.01 -24.39 18.46
C LEU A 197 -41.39 -25.38 19.56
N LEU A 198 -40.43 -25.78 20.41
CA LEU A 198 -40.68 -26.66 21.56
C LEU A 198 -41.62 -26.03 22.60
N ARG A 199 -41.62 -24.69 22.74
CA ARG A 199 -42.57 -23.96 23.61
C ARG A 199 -43.94 -23.79 22.98
N LEU A 200 -43.99 -23.55 21.67
CA LEU A 200 -45.25 -23.39 20.94
C LEU A 200 -46.01 -24.72 20.84
N TYR A 201 -45.31 -25.85 20.72
CA TYR A 201 -45.91 -27.18 20.51
C TYR A 201 -45.48 -28.22 21.55
N PRO A 202 -45.74 -27.99 22.85
CA PRO A 202 -45.17 -28.76 23.95
C PRO A 202 -45.69 -30.21 24.07
N GLU A 203 -46.74 -30.58 23.33
CA GLU A 203 -47.36 -31.90 23.36
C GLU A 203 -47.27 -32.65 22.00
N ASN A 204 -46.47 -32.14 21.06
CA ASN A 204 -46.41 -32.71 19.72
C ASN A 204 -45.63 -34.02 19.65
N SER A 205 -46.03 -34.94 18.76
CA SER A 205 -45.31 -36.20 18.54
C SER A 205 -43.88 -36.02 18.01
N SER A 206 -43.57 -34.92 17.32
CA SER A 206 -42.24 -34.63 16.77
C SER A 206 -41.32 -33.83 17.70
N LEU A 207 -41.66 -33.69 18.99
CA LEU A 207 -40.80 -33.01 19.97
C LEU A 207 -39.39 -33.61 20.04
N MET A 208 -39.29 -34.94 20.00
CA MET A 208 -37.98 -35.61 20.03
C MET A 208 -37.17 -35.28 18.78
N ASP A 209 -37.79 -35.32 17.60
CA ASP A 209 -37.13 -34.97 16.34
C ASP A 209 -36.62 -33.52 16.34
N MET A 210 -37.38 -32.59 16.92
CA MET A 210 -36.96 -31.19 17.06
C MET A 210 -35.76 -31.04 18.00
N LYS A 211 -35.74 -31.76 19.11
CA LYS A 211 -34.60 -31.76 20.05
C LYS A 211 -33.35 -32.35 19.39
N LEU A 212 -33.50 -33.47 18.68
CA LEU A 212 -32.43 -34.06 17.87
C LEU A 212 -31.90 -33.07 16.85
N ARG A 213 -32.78 -32.41 16.11
CA ARG A 213 -32.41 -31.40 15.11
C ARG A 213 -31.70 -30.19 15.73
N PHE A 214 -32.14 -29.73 16.89
CA PHE A 214 -31.48 -28.64 17.63
C PHE A 214 -30.04 -28.99 18.04
N ILE A 215 -29.85 -30.22 18.56
CA ILE A 215 -28.52 -30.76 18.87
C ILE A 215 -27.70 -30.88 17.59
N ASP A 216 -28.31 -31.37 16.51
CA ASP A 216 -27.61 -31.66 15.27
C ASP A 216 -27.07 -30.43 14.55
N LEU A 217 -27.77 -29.31 14.68
CA LEU A 217 -27.37 -28.01 14.13
C LEU A 217 -26.34 -27.27 14.99
N SER A 218 -25.82 -27.88 16.06
CA SER A 218 -24.74 -27.28 16.86
C SER A 218 -23.50 -27.08 16.01
N THR A 219 -22.88 -25.90 16.10
CA THR A 219 -21.74 -25.50 15.27
C THR A 219 -20.41 -25.53 16.02
N SER A 220 -20.42 -25.82 17.32
CA SER A 220 -19.24 -25.89 18.17
C SER A 220 -19.38 -27.00 19.20
N VAL A 221 -18.25 -27.47 19.75
CA VAL A 221 -18.24 -28.43 20.88
C VAL A 221 -19.02 -27.88 22.07
N PHE A 222 -18.86 -26.59 22.37
CA PHE A 222 -19.58 -25.93 23.45
C PHE A 222 -21.10 -25.96 23.24
N ASP A 223 -21.56 -25.59 22.05
CA ASP A 223 -22.98 -25.62 21.70
C ASP A 223 -23.57 -27.02 21.76
N LEU A 224 -22.80 -28.01 21.27
CA LEU A 224 -23.22 -29.40 21.27
C LEU A 224 -23.39 -29.94 22.69
N TYR A 225 -22.45 -29.66 23.59
CA TYR A 225 -22.54 -30.06 24.99
C TYR A 225 -23.70 -29.38 25.70
N ALA A 226 -23.86 -28.06 25.52
CA ALA A 226 -24.98 -27.32 26.10
C ALA A 226 -26.34 -27.85 25.60
N ALA A 227 -26.46 -28.19 24.32
CA ALA A 227 -27.69 -28.76 23.76
C ALA A 227 -27.99 -30.17 24.26
N ALA A 228 -26.96 -31.02 24.36
CA ALA A 228 -27.11 -32.37 24.88
C ALA A 228 -27.48 -32.38 26.36
N ASP A 229 -26.91 -31.47 27.16
CA ASP A 229 -27.25 -31.31 28.58
C ASP A 229 -28.68 -30.79 28.77
N LEU A 230 -29.16 -29.97 27.82
CA LEU A 230 -30.53 -29.45 27.84
C LEU A 230 -31.57 -30.53 27.47
N TYR A 231 -31.21 -31.48 26.60
CA TYR A 231 -32.10 -32.54 26.09
C TYR A 231 -31.46 -33.94 26.17
N PRO A 232 -31.14 -34.45 27.37
CA PRO A 232 -30.44 -35.73 27.53
C PRO A 232 -31.23 -36.94 26.98
N GLU A 233 -32.55 -36.86 26.95
CA GLU A 233 -33.44 -37.90 26.43
C GLU A 233 -33.30 -38.15 24.91
N ALA A 234 -32.68 -37.21 24.17
CA ALA A 234 -32.44 -37.37 22.74
C ALA A 234 -31.37 -38.45 22.44
N ASN A 235 -30.58 -38.86 23.44
CA ASN A 235 -29.61 -39.96 23.37
C ASN A 235 -28.70 -39.92 22.13
N VAL A 236 -28.23 -38.72 21.77
CA VAL A 236 -27.26 -38.52 20.67
C VAL A 236 -25.88 -39.01 21.12
N ASN A 237 -25.10 -39.61 20.21
CA ASN A 237 -23.70 -39.91 20.46
C ASN A 237 -22.84 -38.63 20.44
N VAL A 238 -22.94 -37.86 21.53
CA VAL A 238 -22.29 -36.56 21.71
C VAL A 238 -20.77 -36.68 21.69
N GLU A 239 -20.24 -37.77 22.24
CA GLU A 239 -18.80 -38.03 22.28
C GLU A 239 -18.24 -38.08 20.86
N ASP A 240 -18.74 -38.98 20.01
CA ASP A 240 -18.26 -39.10 18.63
C ASP A 240 -18.51 -37.82 17.82
N LYS A 241 -19.70 -37.24 17.92
CA LYS A 241 -20.06 -36.01 17.20
C LYS A 241 -19.15 -34.83 17.58
N SER A 242 -18.78 -34.70 18.86
CA SER A 242 -17.89 -33.61 19.30
C SER A 242 -16.48 -33.73 18.73
N THR A 243 -16.02 -34.94 18.37
CA THR A 243 -14.73 -35.11 17.69
C THR A 243 -14.71 -34.53 16.28
N GLU A 244 -15.87 -34.37 15.63
CA GLU A 244 -15.98 -33.72 14.33
C GLU A 244 -15.90 -32.20 14.42
N MET A 245 -16.09 -31.63 15.61
CA MET A 245 -16.17 -30.19 15.84
C MET A 245 -14.92 -29.62 16.53
N ILE A 246 -13.86 -30.42 16.72
CA ILE A 246 -12.61 -29.95 17.32
C ILE A 246 -11.92 -29.00 16.35
N ALA A 247 -11.92 -27.70 16.67
CA ALA A 247 -11.24 -26.70 15.86
C ALA A 247 -9.80 -26.46 16.35
N GLY A 248 -9.48 -26.66 17.63
CA GLY A 248 -8.16 -26.40 18.19
C GLY A 248 -8.00 -26.82 19.65
N PHE A 249 -6.97 -26.31 20.31
CA PHE A 249 -6.57 -26.70 21.67
C PHE A 249 -7.69 -26.56 22.72
N GLU A 250 -8.42 -25.44 22.72
CA GLU A 250 -9.48 -25.22 23.72
C GLU A 250 -10.65 -26.20 23.55
N ASP A 251 -10.99 -26.60 22.33
CA ASP A 251 -12.02 -27.62 22.09
C ASP A 251 -11.54 -29.00 22.51
N ALA A 252 -10.29 -29.36 22.23
CA ALA A 252 -9.69 -30.60 22.69
C ALA A 252 -9.65 -30.68 24.23
N LYS A 253 -9.31 -29.58 24.89
CA LYS A 253 -9.36 -29.46 26.35
C LYS A 253 -10.78 -29.61 26.89
N ARG A 254 -11.79 -28.99 26.26
CA ARG A 254 -13.21 -29.17 26.63
C ARG A 254 -13.65 -30.62 26.47
N PHE A 255 -13.27 -31.25 25.36
CA PHE A 255 -13.55 -32.67 25.12
C PHE A 255 -12.98 -33.54 26.22
N ASN A 256 -11.68 -33.42 26.51
CA ASN A 256 -11.00 -34.23 27.52
C ASN A 256 -11.53 -33.97 28.93
N SER A 257 -11.98 -32.74 29.22
CA SER A 257 -12.63 -32.41 30.49
C SER A 257 -13.94 -33.18 30.69
N ARG A 258 -14.69 -33.43 29.60
CA ARG A 258 -15.95 -34.18 29.63
C ARG A 258 -15.75 -35.69 29.50
N TYR A 259 -14.80 -36.13 28.67
CA TYR A 259 -14.53 -37.53 28.35
C TYR A 259 -13.05 -37.90 28.57
N PRO A 260 -12.52 -37.84 29.81
CA PRO A 260 -11.08 -38.00 30.08
C PRO A 260 -10.52 -39.40 29.80
N LYS A 261 -11.38 -40.40 29.54
CA LYS A 261 -11.01 -41.79 29.22
C LYS A 261 -11.53 -42.24 27.86
N SER A 262 -11.84 -41.29 26.98
CA SER A 262 -12.38 -41.57 25.65
C SER A 262 -11.40 -42.38 24.81
N GLN A 263 -11.91 -43.37 24.07
CA GLN A 263 -11.13 -44.06 23.04
C GLN A 263 -10.86 -43.18 21.81
N LEU A 264 -11.48 -42.00 21.74
CA LEU A 264 -11.32 -41.02 20.67
C LEU A 264 -10.31 -39.92 20.99
N ASN A 265 -9.67 -39.95 22.17
CA ASN A 265 -8.69 -38.94 22.59
C ASN A 265 -7.62 -38.66 21.53
N LYS A 266 -7.07 -39.70 20.89
CA LYS A 266 -6.07 -39.54 19.81
C LYS A 266 -6.61 -38.80 18.58
N LYS A 267 -7.86 -39.08 18.18
CA LYS A 267 -8.53 -38.38 17.08
C LYS A 267 -8.69 -36.91 17.40
N VAL A 268 -9.08 -36.61 18.65
CA VAL A 268 -9.27 -35.24 19.16
C VAL A 268 -7.95 -34.48 19.19
N ILE A 269 -6.88 -35.09 19.73
CA ILE A 269 -5.54 -34.48 19.74
C ILE A 269 -5.13 -34.13 18.31
N ILE A 270 -5.20 -35.09 17.37
CA ILE A 270 -4.74 -34.89 16.00
C ILE A 270 -5.52 -33.78 15.29
N LYS A 271 -6.86 -33.75 15.42
CA LYS A 271 -7.68 -32.69 14.83
C LYS A 271 -7.37 -31.30 15.40
N ALA A 272 -7.01 -31.21 16.67
CA ALA A 272 -6.66 -29.94 17.27
C ALA A 272 -5.33 -29.38 16.76
N LEU A 273 -4.41 -30.22 16.24
CA LEU A 273 -3.07 -29.79 15.86
C LEU A 273 -3.06 -28.71 14.76
N ASP A 274 -4.02 -28.75 13.85
CA ASP A 274 -4.04 -27.89 12.66
C ASP A 274 -4.21 -26.41 12.98
N ASN A 275 -5.02 -26.08 14.00
CA ASN A 275 -5.21 -24.69 14.45
C ASN A 275 -4.76 -24.50 15.91
N SER A 276 -3.75 -25.24 16.35
CA SER A 276 -3.07 -25.01 17.64
C SER A 276 -1.60 -24.68 17.41
N SER A 277 -1.07 -23.69 18.11
CA SER A 277 0.36 -23.42 18.16
C SER A 277 1.16 -24.58 18.79
N ALA A 278 2.46 -24.66 18.51
CA ALA A 278 3.33 -25.67 19.14
C ALA A 278 3.33 -25.53 20.68
N GLU A 279 3.24 -24.30 21.19
CA GLU A 279 3.13 -23.97 22.61
C GLU A 279 1.83 -24.50 23.22
N GLU A 280 0.70 -24.38 22.55
CA GLU A 280 -0.58 -24.95 23.00
C GLU A 280 -0.55 -26.48 22.97
N VAL A 281 -0.03 -27.06 21.88
CA VAL A 281 0.13 -28.52 21.76
C VAL A 281 1.04 -29.06 22.87
N SER A 282 2.08 -28.31 23.28
CA SER A 282 2.96 -28.70 24.40
C SER A 282 2.23 -28.76 25.76
N LYS A 283 1.03 -28.18 25.88
CA LYS A 283 0.20 -28.25 27.10
C LYS A 283 -0.77 -29.43 27.10
N MET A 284 -0.88 -30.17 25.99
CA MET A 284 -1.76 -31.35 25.87
C MET A 284 -1.31 -32.60 26.65
N PRO A 285 -0.01 -32.91 26.84
CA PRO A 285 0.42 -34.11 27.58
C PRO A 285 -0.18 -34.26 28.98
N PRO A 286 -0.23 -33.24 29.87
CA PRO A 286 -0.86 -33.39 31.18
C PRO A 286 -2.38 -33.61 31.10
N LEU A 287 -3.03 -33.15 30.02
CA LEU A 287 -4.47 -33.33 29.80
C LEU A 287 -4.78 -34.76 29.34
N PHE A 288 -4.09 -35.21 28.29
CA PHE A 288 -4.38 -36.47 27.59
C PHE A 288 -3.49 -37.66 28.03
N LYS A 289 -2.48 -37.41 28.85
CA LYS A 289 -1.58 -38.43 29.43
C LYS A 289 -0.99 -39.34 28.34
N SER A 290 -1.19 -40.66 28.46
CA SER A 290 -0.67 -41.66 27.53
C SER A 290 -1.22 -41.54 26.11
N ASP A 291 -2.41 -40.92 25.93
CA ASP A 291 -3.01 -40.79 24.59
C ASP A 291 -2.26 -39.78 23.72
N PHE A 292 -1.47 -38.87 24.32
CA PHE A 292 -0.62 -37.94 23.58
C PHE A 292 0.60 -38.61 22.94
N ASN A 293 0.91 -39.86 23.29
CA ASN A 293 1.94 -40.64 22.61
C ASN A 293 1.42 -41.11 21.23
N LEU A 294 1.44 -40.18 20.26
CA LEU A 294 0.99 -40.44 18.90
C LEU A 294 2.07 -41.14 18.09
N THR A 295 1.62 -42.06 17.25
CA THR A 295 2.44 -42.89 16.37
C THR A 295 2.09 -42.64 14.90
N GLU A 296 2.89 -43.15 13.98
CA GLU A 296 2.62 -43.09 12.55
C GLU A 296 1.23 -43.65 12.19
N LYS A 297 0.83 -44.77 12.82
CA LYS A 297 -0.49 -45.38 12.61
C LYS A 297 -1.63 -44.46 13.02
N ASP A 298 -1.43 -43.61 14.03
CA ASP A 298 -2.46 -42.67 14.48
C ASP A 298 -2.68 -41.57 13.44
N PHE A 299 -1.60 -41.04 12.84
CA PHE A 299 -1.67 -40.05 11.75
C PHE A 299 -2.15 -40.64 10.41
N GLN A 300 -1.92 -41.94 10.18
CA GLN A 300 -2.53 -42.65 9.04
C GLN A 300 -4.04 -42.85 9.23
N LYS A 301 -4.47 -43.13 10.47
CA LYS A 301 -5.88 -43.31 10.81
C LYS A 301 -6.66 -41.99 10.83
N TYR A 302 -6.04 -40.93 11.33
CA TYR A 302 -6.64 -39.61 11.46
C TYR A 302 -5.77 -38.60 10.71
N PRO A 303 -6.19 -38.14 9.52
CA PRO A 303 -5.40 -37.20 8.74
C PRO A 303 -5.38 -35.81 9.40
N THR A 304 -4.29 -35.09 9.17
CA THR A 304 -4.05 -33.70 9.60
C THR A 304 -3.17 -33.02 8.56
N THR A 305 -3.14 -31.68 8.56
CA THR A 305 -2.36 -30.91 7.59
C THR A 305 -0.87 -30.90 7.94
N ASP A 306 -0.06 -30.32 7.05
CA ASP A 306 1.36 -30.10 7.31
C ASP A 306 1.60 -29.18 8.52
N ASN A 307 0.70 -28.22 8.79
CA ASN A 307 0.75 -27.40 9.99
C ASN A 307 0.57 -28.26 11.25
N GLY A 308 -0.43 -29.15 11.29
CA GLY A 308 -0.65 -30.03 12.42
C GLY A 308 0.54 -30.95 12.72
N LYS A 309 1.14 -31.54 11.68
CA LYS A 309 2.38 -32.34 11.82
C LYS A 309 3.54 -31.51 12.36
N ARG A 310 3.74 -30.31 11.80
CA ARG A 310 4.79 -29.36 12.22
C ARG A 310 4.60 -28.94 13.69
N ASN A 311 3.39 -28.58 14.08
CA ASN A 311 3.04 -28.17 15.45
C ASN A 311 3.28 -29.31 16.44
N TYR A 312 2.90 -30.54 16.09
CA TYR A 312 3.19 -31.71 16.92
C TYR A 312 4.70 -31.93 17.09
N LEU A 313 5.49 -31.89 16.01
CA LEU A 313 6.95 -32.08 16.11
C LEU A 313 7.62 -30.95 16.91
N ASN A 314 7.27 -29.70 16.64
CA ASN A 314 7.82 -28.56 17.36
C ASN A 314 7.44 -28.57 18.85
N SER A 315 6.24 -29.06 19.21
CA SER A 315 5.87 -29.24 20.61
C SER A 315 6.77 -30.23 21.35
N GLN A 316 7.34 -31.23 20.66
CA GLN A 316 8.29 -32.17 21.27
C GLN A 316 9.58 -31.46 21.68
N PHE A 317 10.05 -30.51 20.87
CA PHE A 317 11.20 -29.67 21.21
C PHE A 317 10.90 -28.66 22.33
N ILE A 318 9.65 -28.26 22.53
CA ILE A 318 9.28 -27.43 23.69
C ILE A 318 9.25 -28.28 24.96
N LEU A 319 8.67 -29.48 24.89
CA LEU A 319 8.59 -30.42 26.01
C LEU A 319 9.96 -30.92 26.45
N LYS A 320 10.85 -31.16 25.49
CA LYS A 320 12.23 -31.57 25.73
C LYS A 320 13.15 -30.70 24.86
N PRO A 321 13.56 -29.51 25.35
CA PRO A 321 14.49 -28.64 24.65
C PRO A 321 15.78 -29.37 24.28
N ALA A 322 16.16 -29.30 23.01
CA ALA A 322 17.41 -29.85 22.54
C ALA A 322 18.59 -29.00 23.04
N ARG A 323 19.60 -29.65 23.63
CA ARG A 323 20.80 -28.99 24.18
C ARG A 323 22.06 -29.33 23.40
N SER A 324 21.95 -30.27 22.47
CA SER A 324 23.04 -30.78 21.66
C SER A 324 22.53 -31.21 20.29
N PHE A 325 23.43 -31.37 19.33
CA PHE A 325 23.09 -31.95 18.02
C PHE A 325 22.50 -33.35 18.13
N SER A 326 23.01 -34.16 19.06
CA SER A 326 22.46 -35.50 19.31
C SER A 326 21.00 -35.47 19.77
N ASP A 327 20.58 -34.46 20.55
CA ASP A 327 19.17 -34.31 20.94
C ASP A 327 18.27 -33.97 19.74
N VAL A 328 18.77 -33.15 18.81
CA VAL A 328 18.09 -32.79 17.56
C VAL A 328 17.92 -34.03 16.70
N GLU A 329 19.01 -34.75 16.44
CA GLU A 329 19.01 -36.01 15.70
C GLU A 329 18.05 -37.02 16.32
N PHE A 330 18.19 -37.29 17.62
CA PHE A 330 17.35 -38.25 18.32
C PHE A 330 15.85 -37.94 18.13
N THR A 331 15.47 -36.66 18.26
CA THR A 331 14.08 -36.22 18.11
C THR A 331 13.61 -36.38 16.66
N TYR A 332 14.37 -35.90 15.68
CA TYR A 332 13.99 -36.04 14.27
C TYR A 332 14.00 -37.49 13.78
N TYR A 333 14.89 -38.35 14.30
CA TYR A 333 14.89 -39.79 14.01
C TYR A 333 13.65 -40.48 14.61
N LYS A 334 13.34 -40.19 15.88
CA LYS A 334 12.14 -40.73 16.56
C LYS A 334 10.86 -40.40 15.79
N TYR A 335 10.80 -39.19 15.22
CA TYR A 335 9.67 -38.70 14.44
C TYR A 335 9.97 -38.61 12.94
N LYS A 336 10.82 -39.49 12.41
CA LYS A 336 11.20 -39.47 10.98
C LYS A 336 10.00 -39.62 10.04
N TRP A 337 9.00 -40.38 10.50
CA TRP A 337 7.75 -40.65 9.79
C TRP A 337 6.83 -39.42 9.66
N LEU A 338 7.04 -38.35 10.43
CA LEU A 338 6.33 -37.08 10.23
C LEU A 338 6.93 -36.36 9.03
N ASN A 339 6.24 -36.35 7.90
CA ASN A 339 6.67 -35.62 6.70
C ASN A 339 5.77 -34.40 6.44
N TYR A 340 6.39 -33.23 6.27
CA TYR A 340 5.75 -31.96 5.94
C TYR A 340 6.74 -31.05 5.22
N ALA A 341 6.25 -30.15 4.35
CA ALA A 341 7.07 -29.41 3.39
C ALA A 341 8.26 -28.64 4.02
N ASN A 342 8.02 -27.94 5.13
CA ASN A 342 9.03 -27.09 5.79
C ASN A 342 9.95 -27.84 6.77
N LYS A 343 9.89 -29.18 6.84
CA LYS A 343 10.68 -29.96 7.79
C LYS A 343 12.20 -29.77 7.61
N PRO A 344 12.78 -29.76 6.39
CA PRO A 344 14.21 -29.53 6.21
C PRO A 344 14.67 -28.16 6.74
N THR A 345 13.87 -27.10 6.52
CA THR A 345 14.14 -25.76 7.05
C THR A 345 14.04 -25.69 8.57
N ASP A 346 13.05 -26.38 9.16
CA ASP A 346 12.96 -26.49 10.62
C ASP A 346 14.19 -27.20 11.21
N ILE A 347 14.67 -28.27 10.55
CA ILE A 347 15.91 -28.98 10.94
C ILE A 347 17.10 -28.02 10.92
N LEU A 348 17.31 -27.31 9.82
CA LEU A 348 18.39 -26.32 9.68
C LEU A 348 18.35 -25.25 10.79
N ASN A 349 17.17 -24.71 11.09
CA ASN A 349 16.99 -23.76 12.18
C ASN A 349 17.38 -24.34 13.55
N ARG A 350 17.05 -25.60 13.83
CA ARG A 350 17.42 -26.24 15.11
C ARG A 350 18.92 -26.44 15.22
N TYR A 351 19.57 -26.93 14.15
CA TYR A 351 21.03 -27.05 14.13
C TYR A 351 21.71 -25.69 14.25
N TRP A 352 21.23 -24.67 13.53
CA TRP A 352 21.76 -23.32 13.64
C TRP A 352 21.68 -22.80 15.08
N ASN A 353 20.50 -22.87 15.72
CA ASN A 353 20.31 -22.33 17.07
C ASN A 353 21.20 -23.03 18.12
N ILE A 354 21.36 -24.36 18.05
CA ILE A 354 22.27 -25.07 18.94
C ILE A 354 23.72 -24.72 18.61
N GLY A 355 24.06 -24.75 17.33
CA GLY A 355 25.40 -24.49 16.84
C GLY A 355 25.89 -23.10 17.19
N TYR A 356 25.03 -22.08 17.09
CA TYR A 356 25.34 -20.71 17.45
C TYR A 356 25.81 -20.55 18.91
N THR A 357 25.31 -21.42 19.80
CA THR A 357 25.72 -21.44 21.22
C THR A 357 26.85 -22.42 21.54
N THR A 358 27.16 -23.33 20.61
CA THR A 358 28.11 -24.43 20.85
C THR A 358 29.44 -24.19 20.15
N PHE A 359 29.41 -23.68 18.92
CA PHE A 359 30.61 -23.35 18.17
C PHE A 359 31.19 -22.03 18.66
N TYR A 360 32.49 -22.05 18.96
CA TYR A 360 33.23 -20.82 19.25
C TYR A 360 33.45 -20.03 17.96
N ASP A 361 33.77 -20.72 16.87
CA ASP A 361 33.95 -20.14 15.54
C ASP A 361 32.68 -20.28 14.70
N GLY A 362 32.14 -19.16 14.22
CA GLY A 362 30.95 -19.16 13.38
C GLY A 362 31.18 -19.83 12.03
N ASP A 363 32.40 -19.81 11.50
CA ASP A 363 32.68 -20.37 10.18
C ASP A 363 32.66 -21.91 10.20
N ASP A 364 33.02 -22.51 11.35
CA ASP A 364 32.83 -23.94 11.60
C ASP A 364 31.34 -24.32 11.59
N LEU A 365 30.46 -23.46 12.11
CA LEU A 365 29.01 -23.65 12.03
C LEU A 365 28.52 -23.57 10.59
N ILE A 366 29.00 -22.61 9.80
CA ILE A 366 28.67 -22.51 8.36
C ILE A 366 29.06 -23.82 7.66
N ALA A 367 30.29 -24.31 7.88
CA ALA A 367 30.77 -25.55 7.30
C ALA A 367 29.92 -26.75 7.74
N PHE A 368 29.55 -26.82 9.01
CA PHE A 368 28.67 -27.86 9.54
C PHE A 368 27.28 -27.84 8.87
N ILE A 369 26.65 -26.67 8.72
CA ILE A 369 25.33 -26.53 8.08
C ILE A 369 25.39 -26.91 6.60
N LYS A 370 26.47 -26.54 5.88
CA LYS A 370 26.69 -26.99 4.50
C LYS A 370 26.78 -28.51 4.43
N ARG A 371 27.51 -29.14 5.36
CA ARG A 371 27.69 -30.60 5.45
C ARG A 371 26.38 -31.36 5.55
N LEU A 372 25.36 -30.81 6.22
CA LEU A 372 24.02 -31.41 6.31
C LEU A 372 23.37 -31.68 4.93
N SER A 373 23.81 -31.01 3.86
CA SER A 373 23.23 -31.13 2.51
C SER A 373 23.94 -32.13 1.58
N TYR A 374 25.15 -32.60 1.92
CA TYR A 374 25.93 -33.46 1.02
C TYR A 374 26.60 -34.66 1.70
N ASP A 375 26.70 -34.68 3.03
CA ASP A 375 27.24 -35.82 3.74
C ASP A 375 26.21 -36.97 3.77
N PRO A 376 26.57 -38.19 3.32
CA PRO A 376 25.67 -39.33 3.30
C PRO A 376 24.99 -39.63 4.63
N GLU A 377 25.64 -39.34 5.76
CA GLU A 377 25.08 -39.51 7.11
C GLU A 377 23.78 -38.71 7.32
N PHE A 378 23.67 -37.53 6.71
CA PHE A 378 22.54 -36.61 6.85
C PHE A 378 21.51 -36.70 5.73
N SER A 379 21.70 -37.62 4.77
CA SER A 379 20.80 -37.80 3.61
C SER A 379 19.32 -38.01 3.98
N ILE A 380 19.06 -38.57 5.16
CA ILE A 380 17.70 -38.79 5.70
C ILE A 380 16.92 -37.48 5.93
N TRP A 381 17.60 -36.34 6.09
CA TRP A 381 16.96 -35.05 6.32
C TRP A 381 16.45 -34.37 5.05
N ASN A 382 16.83 -34.89 3.88
CA ASN A 382 16.41 -34.36 2.57
C ASN A 382 16.66 -32.85 2.43
N ILE A 383 17.79 -32.37 2.93
CA ILE A 383 18.23 -30.99 2.81
C ILE A 383 19.01 -30.85 1.50
N SER A 384 18.50 -30.06 0.55
CA SER A 384 19.23 -29.78 -0.69
C SER A 384 20.36 -28.76 -0.45
N ARG A 385 21.36 -28.76 -1.33
CA ARG A 385 22.44 -27.75 -1.31
C ARG A 385 21.89 -26.33 -1.47
N GLU A 386 20.93 -26.16 -2.38
CA GLU A 386 20.25 -24.88 -2.62
C GLU A 386 19.55 -24.38 -1.35
N LEU A 387 18.80 -25.25 -0.67
CA LEU A 387 18.12 -24.87 0.57
C LEU A 387 19.12 -24.49 1.68
N SER A 388 20.20 -25.26 1.85
CA SER A 388 21.25 -24.95 2.83
C SER A 388 21.93 -23.62 2.53
N ASN A 389 22.24 -23.34 1.27
CA ASN A 389 22.86 -22.08 0.86
C ASN A 389 21.93 -20.88 1.09
N ASN A 390 20.67 -20.96 0.66
CA ASN A 390 19.70 -19.87 0.86
C ASN A 390 19.48 -19.62 2.36
N PHE A 391 19.35 -20.68 3.16
CA PHE A 391 19.23 -20.58 4.61
C PHE A 391 20.44 -19.87 5.24
N LEU A 392 21.66 -20.22 4.82
CA LEU A 392 22.87 -19.57 5.32
C LEU A 392 22.95 -18.11 4.89
N GLN A 393 22.64 -17.77 3.64
CA GLN A 393 22.61 -16.38 3.18
C GLN A 393 21.64 -15.53 4.00
N GLU A 394 20.43 -16.03 4.27
CA GLU A 394 19.46 -15.35 5.14
C GLU A 394 20.03 -15.11 6.55
N LYS A 395 20.66 -16.13 7.15
CA LYS A 395 21.24 -16.03 8.49
C LYS A 395 22.45 -15.11 8.58
N LEU A 396 23.33 -15.14 7.60
CA LEU A 396 24.49 -14.25 7.55
C LEU A 396 24.05 -12.79 7.26
N ALA A 397 22.98 -12.59 6.48
CA ALA A 397 22.39 -11.28 6.29
C ALA A 397 21.70 -10.73 7.57
N GLU A 398 21.15 -11.60 8.42
CA GLU A 398 20.71 -11.21 9.77
C GLU A 398 21.91 -10.77 10.64
N GLU A 399 23.03 -11.50 10.58
CA GLU A 399 24.26 -11.16 11.32
C GLU A 399 24.84 -9.80 10.88
N VAL A 400 24.95 -9.54 9.57
CA VAL A 400 25.44 -8.24 9.07
C VAL A 400 24.60 -7.09 9.62
N ARG A 401 23.27 -7.18 9.51
CA ARG A 401 22.36 -6.13 9.99
C ARG A 401 22.42 -5.91 11.50
N GLY A 402 22.68 -6.97 12.27
CA GLY A 402 22.64 -6.91 13.74
C GLY A 402 23.99 -6.67 14.41
N LYS A 403 25.11 -7.00 13.75
CA LYS A 403 26.43 -7.11 14.39
C LYS A 403 27.56 -6.39 13.66
N VAL A 404 27.39 -6.02 12.39
CA VAL A 404 28.38 -5.20 11.68
C VAL A 404 28.05 -3.73 11.88
N THR A 405 29.04 -2.96 12.32
CA THR A 405 28.91 -1.52 12.55
C THR A 405 29.76 -0.77 11.55
N VAL A 406 29.17 0.20 10.87
CA VAL A 406 29.86 1.11 9.95
C VAL A 406 29.81 2.51 10.53
N THR A 407 30.96 3.16 10.60
CA THR A 407 31.12 4.53 11.07
C THR A 407 31.81 5.35 10.00
N VAL A 408 31.28 6.54 9.70
CA VAL A 408 31.98 7.55 8.90
C VAL A 408 32.95 8.25 9.84
N GLU A 409 34.24 8.24 9.50
CA GLU A 409 35.26 8.94 10.30
C GLU A 409 35.56 10.32 9.75
N GLY A 410 35.50 10.48 8.43
CA GLY A 410 35.78 11.75 7.79
C GLY A 410 35.31 11.81 6.35
N GLN A 411 35.28 13.04 5.84
CA GLN A 411 35.15 13.34 4.43
C GLN A 411 36.29 14.28 4.05
N MET A 412 37.00 13.96 2.98
CA MET A 412 38.06 14.78 2.42
C MET A 412 37.61 15.27 1.05
N GLY A 413 37.63 16.58 0.86
CA GLY A 413 37.73 17.19 -0.46
C GLY A 413 39.13 17.79 -0.62
N ASN A 414 39.53 18.08 -1.86
CA ASN A 414 40.84 18.69 -2.18
C ASN A 414 41.10 20.02 -1.41
N ASN A 415 40.04 20.67 -0.90
CA ASN A 415 40.10 21.97 -0.24
C ASN A 415 40.19 21.89 1.31
N ASN A 416 40.57 20.74 1.90
CA ASN A 416 40.57 20.54 3.36
C ASN A 416 41.81 21.21 4.03
N PRO A 417 41.67 22.08 5.05
CA PRO A 417 42.81 22.62 5.81
C PRO A 417 43.73 21.58 6.47
N GLU A 418 43.24 20.35 6.71
CA GLU A 418 44.07 19.23 7.17
C GLU A 418 45.08 18.76 6.10
N TRP A 419 44.79 18.97 4.81
CA TRP A 419 45.73 18.78 3.70
C TRP A 419 46.89 19.78 3.78
N GLU A 420 46.59 21.07 3.97
CA GLU A 420 47.62 22.09 4.21
C GLU A 420 48.46 21.76 5.46
N ASN A 421 47.84 21.27 6.54
CA ASN A 421 48.56 20.89 7.76
C ASN A 421 49.44 19.62 7.60
N TRP A 422 49.07 18.71 6.70
CA TRP A 422 49.90 17.54 6.35
C TRP A 422 51.08 17.93 5.46
N LEU A 423 50.84 18.77 4.44
CA LEU A 423 51.88 19.42 3.63
C LEU A 423 52.86 20.20 4.54
N ASN A 424 52.36 20.90 5.55
CA ASN A 424 53.19 21.72 6.43
C ASN A 424 54.03 20.94 7.47
N ASN A 425 53.75 19.65 7.71
CA ASN A 425 54.47 18.82 8.71
C ASN A 425 55.50 17.85 8.11
N THR A 426 55.58 17.77 6.78
CA THR A 426 56.77 17.26 6.07
C THR A 426 57.58 18.48 5.62
N GLU A 427 58.91 18.48 5.75
CA GLU A 427 59.75 19.64 5.42
C GLU A 427 59.48 20.15 3.98
N TYR A 428 58.59 21.14 3.85
CA TYR A 428 58.12 21.64 2.55
C TYR A 428 58.94 22.86 2.13
N SER A 429 59.53 22.78 0.94
CA SER A 429 60.09 23.89 0.18
C SER A 429 59.25 24.06 -1.09
N ALA A 430 58.41 25.11 -1.11
CA ALA A 430 57.63 25.66 -2.23
C ALA A 430 57.53 24.82 -3.53
N GLY A 431 56.40 24.14 -3.70
CA GLY A 431 55.72 23.90 -4.98
C GLY A 431 54.27 24.35 -4.81
N ILE A 432 53.73 25.11 -5.78
CA ILE A 432 52.30 25.50 -5.80
C ILE A 432 51.55 24.43 -6.59
N VAL A 433 50.44 23.94 -6.04
CA VAL A 433 49.53 22.97 -6.68
C VAL A 433 48.60 23.74 -7.63
N ASN A 434 48.52 23.35 -8.90
CA ASN A 434 47.71 24.07 -9.90
C ASN A 434 46.46 23.32 -10.42
N ASP A 435 46.26 22.04 -10.09
CA ASP A 435 45.05 21.35 -10.54
C ASP A 435 43.90 21.51 -9.55
N GLU A 436 43.13 22.59 -9.75
CA GLU A 436 41.80 22.82 -9.16
C GLU A 436 40.68 22.03 -9.87
N SER A 437 40.97 21.34 -10.99
CA SER A 437 39.96 20.69 -11.81
C SER A 437 39.88 19.18 -11.59
N ASN A 438 39.10 18.81 -10.57
CA ASN A 438 38.28 17.59 -10.39
C ASN A 438 38.27 17.23 -8.89
N ILE A 439 37.35 17.85 -8.13
CA ILE A 439 37.20 17.50 -6.71
C ILE A 439 36.42 16.18 -6.61
N ASP A 440 37.16 15.10 -6.45
CA ASP A 440 36.65 13.83 -5.92
C ASP A 440 36.43 13.97 -4.41
N PHE A 441 35.20 13.73 -3.95
CA PHE A 441 34.95 13.67 -2.51
C PHE A 441 35.22 12.25 -2.01
N VAL A 442 36.28 12.11 -1.21
CA VAL A 442 36.59 10.85 -0.55
C VAL A 442 35.83 10.79 0.77
N VAL A 443 34.90 9.84 0.88
CA VAL A 443 34.23 9.51 2.14
C VAL A 443 34.86 8.24 2.69
N TYR A 444 35.36 8.29 3.93
CA TYR A 444 36.01 7.14 4.54
C TYR A 444 35.58 6.93 5.99
N GLY A 445 35.83 5.71 6.45
CA GLY A 445 35.68 5.37 7.86
C GLY A 445 35.97 3.93 8.14
N LEU A 446 35.36 3.40 9.20
CA LEU A 446 35.60 2.04 9.66
C LEU A 446 34.35 1.17 9.54
N VAL A 447 34.57 -0.07 9.13
CA VAL A 447 33.63 -1.17 9.26
C VAL A 447 34.18 -2.16 10.27
N LYS A 448 33.38 -2.52 11.26
CA LYS A 448 33.75 -3.44 12.33
C LYS A 448 32.79 -4.60 12.40
N ASN A 449 33.33 -5.82 12.36
CA ASN A 449 32.56 -7.05 12.46
C ASN A 449 32.51 -7.53 13.92
N ASN A 450 31.39 -7.31 14.61
CA ASN A 450 31.17 -7.83 15.96
C ASN A 450 30.40 -9.16 15.98
N SER A 451 30.24 -9.81 14.82
CA SER A 451 29.60 -11.13 14.70
C SER A 451 30.61 -12.24 15.01
N ASN A 452 30.12 -13.48 15.20
CA ASN A 452 30.98 -14.66 15.36
C ASN A 452 31.52 -15.24 14.05
N PHE A 453 31.09 -14.72 12.91
CA PHE A 453 31.36 -15.22 11.56
C PHE A 453 32.26 -14.26 10.80
N SER A 454 33.03 -14.79 9.85
CA SER A 454 33.65 -13.99 8.80
C SER A 454 32.58 -13.64 7.76
N LEU A 455 32.47 -12.35 7.43
CA LEU A 455 31.32 -11.84 6.69
C LEU A 455 31.74 -11.06 5.45
N PRO A 456 31.22 -11.40 4.25
CA PRO A 456 31.28 -10.51 3.11
C PRO A 456 30.25 -9.38 3.29
N VAL A 457 30.68 -8.13 3.12
CA VAL A 457 29.81 -6.96 3.34
C VAL A 457 29.86 -5.97 2.18
N LYS A 458 28.72 -5.34 1.93
CA LYS A 458 28.56 -4.19 1.04
C LYS A 458 28.21 -2.98 1.90
N ILE A 459 28.84 -1.85 1.63
CA ILE A 459 28.62 -0.57 2.29
C ILE A 459 28.19 0.40 1.21
N ASP A 460 26.93 0.81 1.26
CA ASP A 460 26.40 1.86 0.40
C ASP A 460 26.59 3.21 1.08
N VAL A 461 27.43 4.05 0.49
CA VAL A 461 27.72 5.39 0.99
C VAL A 461 26.91 6.38 0.17
N ASN A 462 26.11 7.19 0.86
CA ASN A 462 25.22 8.16 0.23
C ASN A 462 25.50 9.55 0.80
N ALA A 463 25.60 10.55 -0.06
CA ALA A 463 25.78 11.93 0.35
C ALA A 463 24.80 12.86 -0.38
N LYS A 464 24.32 13.90 0.30
CA LYS A 464 23.58 14.98 -0.35
C LYS A 464 24.56 16.00 -0.89
N MET A 465 24.35 16.40 -2.13
CA MET A 465 25.10 17.48 -2.73
C MET A 465 24.39 18.81 -2.49
N TYR A 466 25.17 19.85 -2.25
CA TYR A 466 24.71 21.23 -2.33
C TYR A 466 25.59 22.01 -3.30
N LEU A 467 24.96 22.91 -4.05
CA LEU A 467 25.62 23.85 -4.94
C LEU A 467 25.71 25.18 -4.21
N LYS A 468 26.93 25.64 -3.96
CA LYS A 468 27.21 26.96 -3.41
C LYS A 468 27.55 27.91 -4.57
N GLU A 469 26.66 28.84 -4.86
CA GLU A 469 26.88 29.88 -5.87
C GLU A 469 27.39 31.16 -5.19
N THR A 470 28.58 31.60 -5.60
CA THR A 470 29.20 32.85 -5.19
C THR A 470 29.11 33.85 -6.34
N ILE A 471 28.63 35.07 -6.08
CA ILE A 471 28.41 36.10 -7.09
C ILE A 471 29.36 37.28 -6.83
N GLN A 472 30.06 37.73 -7.87
CA GLN A 472 30.95 38.90 -7.84
C GLN A 472 30.59 39.90 -8.95
N GLY A 473 30.44 41.18 -8.62
CA GLY A 473 30.19 42.23 -9.60
C GLY A 473 31.39 42.46 -10.51
N THR A 474 31.14 42.67 -11.81
CA THR A 474 32.18 42.92 -12.83
C THR A 474 32.80 44.32 -12.78
N GLY A 475 32.26 45.23 -11.96
CA GLY A 475 32.74 46.61 -11.80
C GLY A 475 32.43 47.22 -10.43
N THR A 476 32.98 48.41 -10.16
CA THR A 476 32.87 49.09 -8.86
C THR A 476 31.42 49.34 -8.44
N TRP A 477 30.55 49.71 -9.40
CA TRP A 477 29.14 49.98 -9.13
C TRP A 477 28.30 48.72 -8.89
N THR A 478 28.60 47.60 -9.57
CA THR A 478 27.87 46.34 -9.39
C THR A 478 28.25 45.65 -8.07
N ASN A 479 29.52 45.73 -7.66
CA ASN A 479 29.94 45.30 -6.31
C ASN A 479 29.30 46.15 -5.21
N ALA A 480 29.22 47.48 -5.40
CA ALA A 480 28.55 48.36 -4.44
C ALA A 480 27.05 48.04 -4.30
N LEU A 481 26.36 47.71 -5.40
CA LEU A 481 24.96 47.27 -5.43
C LEU A 481 24.74 45.95 -4.68
N LEU A 482 25.62 44.96 -4.86
CA LEU A 482 25.60 43.68 -4.13
C LEU A 482 25.75 43.93 -2.62
N SER A 483 26.79 44.66 -2.21
CA SER A 483 27.01 44.97 -0.78
C SER A 483 25.86 45.76 -0.15
N LEU A 484 25.19 46.65 -0.91
CA LEU A 484 24.04 47.40 -0.42
C LEU A 484 22.81 46.49 -0.25
N ALA A 485 22.58 45.57 -1.18
CA ALA A 485 21.52 44.57 -1.08
C ALA A 485 21.71 43.66 0.15
N GLU A 486 22.94 43.27 0.46
CA GLU A 486 23.27 42.49 1.66
C GLU A 486 23.04 43.26 2.96
N ALA A 487 23.47 44.52 2.99
CA ALA A 487 23.27 45.40 4.14
C ALA A 487 21.78 45.69 4.42
N VAL A 488 20.95 45.77 3.38
CA VAL A 488 19.51 46.08 3.48
C VAL A 488 18.69 44.84 3.84
N THR A 489 19.00 43.68 3.27
CA THR A 489 18.23 42.44 3.49
C THR A 489 18.71 41.63 4.70
N GLY A 490 19.95 41.87 5.16
CA GLY A 490 20.61 41.07 6.19
C GLY A 490 20.94 39.64 5.72
N GLN A 491 20.78 39.34 4.43
CA GLN A 491 21.14 38.07 3.80
C GLN A 491 22.39 38.29 2.95
N LYS A 492 23.33 37.34 2.96
CA LYS A 492 24.41 37.31 1.96
C LYS A 492 23.78 37.02 0.60
N VAL A 493 23.78 38.00 -0.28
CA VAL A 493 23.27 37.91 -1.66
C VAL A 493 24.40 37.46 -2.59
N SER A 494 25.65 37.66 -2.17
CA SER A 494 26.85 37.17 -2.84
C SER A 494 27.07 35.67 -2.69
N GLU A 495 26.30 34.98 -1.84
CA GLU A 495 26.43 33.55 -1.58
C GLU A 495 25.02 32.93 -1.49
N SER A 496 24.73 31.91 -2.30
CA SER A 496 23.50 31.13 -2.18
C SER A 496 23.80 29.63 -2.20
N THR A 497 22.99 28.85 -1.50
CA THR A 497 23.06 27.39 -1.54
C THR A 497 21.77 26.81 -2.09
N ARG A 498 21.88 25.85 -3.01
CA ARG A 498 20.75 25.10 -3.56
C ARG A 498 21.03 23.60 -3.58
N ASP A 499 19.97 22.80 -3.61
CA ASP A 499 20.08 21.34 -3.68
C ASP A 499 20.79 20.93 -4.98
N GLY A 500 21.89 20.19 -4.84
CA GLY A 500 22.68 19.65 -5.95
C GLY A 500 22.31 18.21 -6.30
N GLY A 501 21.40 17.58 -5.56
CA GLY A 501 21.01 16.18 -5.72
C GLY A 501 21.69 15.24 -4.73
N THR A 502 21.82 13.97 -5.10
CA THR A 502 22.41 12.93 -4.24
C THR A 502 23.41 12.09 -5.00
N ALA A 503 24.46 11.68 -4.30
CA ALA A 503 25.43 10.72 -4.78
C ALA A 503 25.39 9.44 -3.98
N SER A 504 25.72 8.35 -4.65
CA SER A 504 25.82 7.05 -4.03
C SER A 504 26.94 6.27 -4.69
N GLU A 505 27.76 5.63 -3.87
CA GLU A 505 28.76 4.68 -4.34
C GLU A 505 28.86 3.54 -3.33
N SER A 506 29.14 2.34 -3.84
CA SER A 506 29.23 1.12 -3.02
C SER A 506 30.67 0.72 -2.79
N TYR A 507 30.98 0.34 -1.55
CA TYR A 507 32.23 -0.31 -1.17
C TYR A 507 31.97 -1.76 -0.77
N PHE A 508 32.76 -2.70 -1.30
CA PHE A 508 32.61 -4.12 -1.04
C PHE A 508 33.82 -4.67 -0.30
N VAL A 509 33.57 -5.38 0.80
CA VAL A 509 34.58 -6.16 1.50
C VAL A 509 34.30 -7.63 1.21
N PRO A 510 35.18 -8.34 0.47
CA PRO A 510 35.02 -9.76 0.17
C PRO A 510 34.88 -10.62 1.44
N GLU A 511 35.60 -10.26 2.49
CA GLU A 511 35.54 -10.93 3.80
C GLU A 511 36.11 -10.00 4.86
N ILE A 512 35.35 -9.72 5.93
CA ILE A 512 35.86 -9.13 7.17
C ILE A 512 35.85 -10.19 8.26
N ASN A 513 37.01 -10.49 8.84
CA ASN A 513 37.14 -11.55 9.85
C ASN A 513 36.40 -11.17 11.14
N ARG A 514 36.07 -12.17 11.96
CA ARG A 514 35.45 -11.96 13.27
C ARG A 514 36.29 -11.01 14.14
N GLY A 515 35.65 -9.98 14.69
CA GLY A 515 36.27 -9.01 15.59
C GLY A 515 37.19 -8.01 14.88
N GLU A 516 37.39 -8.16 13.56
CA GLU A 516 38.22 -7.28 12.77
C GLU A 516 37.55 -5.93 12.54
N SER A 517 38.37 -4.91 12.37
CA SER A 517 37.96 -3.58 11.94
C SER A 517 38.79 -3.21 10.72
N LEU A 518 38.12 -2.85 9.64
CA LEU A 518 38.74 -2.48 8.37
C LEU A 518 38.33 -1.05 8.01
N MET A 519 39.23 -0.34 7.35
CA MET A 519 38.94 0.96 6.77
C MET A 519 38.24 0.76 5.42
N TYR A 520 37.16 1.50 5.17
CA TYR A 520 36.53 1.61 3.85
C TYR A 520 36.67 3.05 3.36
N ALA A 521 36.70 3.21 2.04
CA ALA A 521 36.75 4.51 1.39
C ALA A 521 36.03 4.43 0.06
N VAL A 522 35.21 5.43 -0.26
CA VAL A 522 34.62 5.61 -1.58
C VAL A 522 34.95 6.98 -2.12
N VAL A 523 35.15 7.07 -3.42
CA VAL A 523 35.16 8.34 -4.14
C VAL A 523 33.78 8.57 -4.70
N LEU A 524 33.23 9.74 -4.41
CA LEU A 524 32.04 10.25 -5.07
C LEU A 524 32.52 11.25 -6.13
N ASP A 525 32.50 10.81 -7.39
CA ASP A 525 32.88 11.59 -8.58
C ASP A 525 31.64 12.31 -9.15
N TYR A 526 31.78 13.59 -9.43
CA TYR A 526 30.72 14.48 -9.91
C TYR A 526 31.10 15.27 -11.17
N GLY A 527 32.23 14.97 -11.80
CA GLY A 527 32.78 15.75 -12.90
C GLY A 527 33.21 17.16 -12.46
N GLU A 528 32.92 18.18 -13.26
CA GLU A 528 33.31 19.58 -12.97
C GLU A 528 32.66 20.11 -11.68
N SER A 529 33.47 20.20 -10.63
CA SER A 529 33.11 20.68 -9.29
C SER A 529 32.94 22.19 -9.18
N THR A 530 33.47 22.93 -10.15
CA THR A 530 33.41 24.39 -10.21
C THR A 530 32.94 24.83 -11.58
N ARG A 531 31.86 25.62 -11.63
CA ARG A 531 31.37 26.21 -12.88
C ARG A 531 31.45 27.72 -12.82
N TYR A 532 32.00 28.29 -13.87
CA TYR A 532 32.08 29.73 -14.06
C TYR A 532 31.06 30.17 -15.09
N GLY A 533 30.46 31.33 -14.87
CA GLY A 533 29.66 31.95 -15.90
C GLY A 533 29.46 33.43 -15.67
N ILE A 534 28.98 34.06 -16.72
CA ILE A 534 28.66 35.47 -16.76
C ILE A 534 27.17 35.56 -17.08
N ASN A 535 26.45 36.45 -16.40
CA ASN A 535 25.02 36.62 -16.69
C ASN A 535 24.80 37.29 -18.05
N ALA A 536 23.56 37.27 -18.56
CA ALA A 536 23.18 37.74 -19.91
C ALA A 536 23.45 39.24 -20.23
N PHE A 537 24.16 39.97 -19.35
CA PHE A 537 24.46 41.40 -19.48
C PHE A 537 25.84 41.78 -18.91
N ASP A 538 26.74 40.82 -18.64
CA ASP A 538 28.08 41.05 -18.05
C ASP A 538 28.08 41.85 -16.73
N LEU A 539 27.00 41.80 -15.95
CA LEU A 539 26.84 42.60 -14.72
C LEU A 539 27.50 41.93 -13.51
N TYR A 540 27.56 40.61 -13.49
CA TYR A 540 28.23 39.83 -12.45
C TYR A 540 28.79 38.52 -13.02
N LYS A 541 29.92 38.11 -12.45
CA LYS A 541 30.49 36.77 -12.57
C LYS A 541 29.92 35.91 -11.45
N PHE A 542 29.65 34.65 -11.74
CA PHE A 542 29.31 33.67 -10.72
C PHE A 542 30.30 32.50 -10.74
N THR A 543 30.57 31.97 -9.55
CA THR A 543 31.30 30.73 -9.31
C THR A 543 30.37 29.77 -8.58
N GLN A 544 30.06 28.62 -9.16
CA GLN A 544 29.29 27.56 -8.50
C GLN A 544 30.22 26.45 -8.05
N GLU A 545 30.29 26.19 -6.74
CA GLU A 545 31.06 25.10 -6.12
C GLU A 545 30.11 23.99 -5.67
N ILE A 546 30.44 22.73 -5.97
CA ILE A 546 29.74 21.56 -5.45
C ILE A 546 30.33 21.18 -4.08
N GLY A 547 29.49 20.95 -3.08
CA GLY A 547 29.87 20.40 -1.78
C GLY A 547 29.00 19.22 -1.36
N ILE A 548 29.48 18.40 -0.42
CA ILE A 548 28.72 17.28 0.16
C ILE A 548 28.33 17.52 1.62
N SER A 549 27.16 17.02 1.99
CA SER A 549 26.58 17.07 3.33
C SER A 549 25.73 15.84 3.60
N ASP A 550 25.28 15.65 4.85
CA ASP A 550 24.38 14.55 5.25
C ASP A 550 24.86 13.16 4.79
N VAL A 551 26.15 12.86 4.95
CA VAL A 551 26.71 11.55 4.61
C VAL A 551 26.06 10.46 5.47
N SER A 552 25.55 9.43 4.82
CA SER A 552 24.92 8.28 5.45
C SER A 552 25.43 6.98 4.84
N THR A 553 25.50 5.94 5.66
CA THR A 553 25.99 4.62 5.25
C THR A 553 24.96 3.54 5.54
N GLN A 554 24.76 2.64 4.60
CA GLN A 554 23.97 1.44 4.79
C GLN A 554 24.83 0.20 4.57
N CYS A 555 24.76 -0.78 5.48
CA CYS A 555 25.51 -2.02 5.37
C CYS A 555 24.57 -3.19 5.06
N SER A 556 24.96 -4.04 4.11
CA SER A 556 24.24 -5.26 3.75
C SER A 556 25.20 -6.41 3.49
N PHE A 557 24.69 -7.64 3.57
CA PHE A 557 25.45 -8.83 3.18
C PHE A 557 25.76 -8.80 1.68
N ASN A 558 26.97 -9.20 1.31
CA ASN A 558 27.40 -9.28 -0.08
C ASN A 558 27.58 -10.74 -0.49
N ASP A 559 26.82 -11.21 -1.47
CA ASP A 559 26.99 -12.54 -2.07
C ASP A 559 27.54 -12.47 -3.51
N LEU A 560 27.89 -11.27 -3.98
CA LEU A 560 28.39 -11.05 -5.33
C LEU A 560 29.88 -11.31 -5.43
N TYR A 561 30.27 -11.96 -6.53
CA TYR A 561 31.66 -12.03 -6.95
C TYR A 561 32.11 -10.66 -7.44
N LEU A 562 33.19 -10.13 -6.86
CA LEU A 562 33.74 -8.85 -7.27
C LEU A 562 34.61 -9.01 -8.51
N SER A 563 34.43 -8.10 -9.46
CA SER A 563 35.34 -8.00 -10.60
C SER A 563 36.70 -7.46 -10.15
N GLN A 564 37.77 -7.83 -10.86
CA GLN A 564 39.11 -7.31 -10.62
C GLN A 564 39.16 -5.77 -10.71
N ALA A 565 38.43 -5.19 -11.67
CA ALA A 565 38.33 -3.73 -11.81
C ALA A 565 37.69 -3.05 -10.59
N THR A 566 36.70 -3.69 -9.95
CA THR A 566 36.09 -3.19 -8.70
C THR A 566 37.07 -3.22 -7.54
N ILE A 567 37.87 -4.29 -7.44
CA ILE A 567 38.89 -4.44 -6.40
C ILE A 567 39.94 -3.34 -6.56
N GLU A 568 40.48 -3.17 -7.78
CA GLU A 568 41.47 -2.13 -8.09
C GLU A 568 40.93 -0.72 -7.82
N LYS A 569 39.67 -0.42 -8.21
CA LYS A 569 39.00 0.86 -7.92
C LYS A 569 38.97 1.15 -6.42
N GLN A 570 38.61 0.15 -5.61
CA GLN A 570 38.52 0.29 -4.16
C GLN A 570 39.89 0.42 -3.48
N GLU A 571 40.92 -0.26 -3.97
CA GLU A 571 42.30 -0.10 -3.49
C GLU A 571 42.80 1.33 -3.73
N ILE A 572 42.51 1.90 -4.90
CA ILE A 572 42.79 3.31 -5.21
C ILE A 572 42.10 4.23 -4.20
N TRP A 573 40.80 4.02 -3.92
CA TRP A 573 40.05 4.82 -2.94
C TRP A 573 40.62 4.71 -1.52
N GLN A 574 41.02 3.51 -1.10
CA GLN A 574 41.67 3.32 0.20
C GLN A 574 43.03 3.99 0.27
N ASN A 575 43.80 4.01 -0.82
CA ASN A 575 45.03 4.78 -0.90
C ASN A 575 44.74 6.28 -0.79
N PHE A 576 43.68 6.79 -1.44
CA PHE A 576 43.27 8.19 -1.28
C PHE A 576 42.91 8.54 0.17
N ALA A 577 42.17 7.69 0.86
CA ALA A 577 41.83 7.94 2.27
C ALA A 577 43.05 7.87 3.20
N ARG A 578 44.08 7.07 2.88
CA ARG A 578 45.30 6.93 3.70
C ARG A 578 46.33 8.02 3.44
N TYR A 579 46.47 8.43 2.18
CA TYR A 579 47.60 9.22 1.70
C TYR A 579 47.19 10.53 1.01
N GLY A 580 45.89 10.78 0.83
CA GLY A 580 45.37 11.90 0.04
C GLY A 580 45.29 11.59 -1.47
N ILE A 581 44.78 12.53 -2.26
CA ILE A 581 44.64 12.41 -3.73
C ILE A 581 46.04 12.58 -4.37
N PRO A 582 46.61 11.55 -5.02
CA PRO A 582 47.82 11.66 -5.80
C PRO A 582 47.46 12.00 -7.24
N ASN A 583 47.54 13.28 -7.57
CA ASN A 583 47.97 13.84 -8.85
C ASN A 583 47.46 15.28 -8.94
N ALA A 584 48.27 16.18 -8.42
CA ALA A 584 48.31 17.50 -9.01
C ALA A 584 49.75 17.72 -9.47
N ASN A 585 49.90 18.28 -10.65
CA ASN A 585 51.22 18.70 -11.08
C ASN A 585 51.72 19.80 -10.13
N LEU A 586 53.01 19.69 -9.78
CA LEU A 586 53.68 20.63 -8.90
C LEU A 586 54.40 21.67 -9.75
N ILE A 587 54.08 22.95 -9.54
CA ILE A 587 54.81 24.03 -10.21
C ILE A 587 56.03 24.40 -9.37
N ASP A 588 57.22 24.28 -9.97
CA ASP A 588 58.42 24.98 -9.49
C ASP A 588 58.23 26.48 -9.76
N ALA A 589 57.71 27.19 -8.77
CA ALA A 589 57.43 28.63 -8.87
C ALA A 589 58.67 29.48 -9.18
N TRP A 590 59.90 28.95 -9.01
CA TRP A 590 61.12 29.67 -9.39
C TRP A 590 61.45 29.53 -10.87
N ARG A 591 61.20 28.36 -11.46
CA ARG A 591 61.49 28.07 -12.88
C ARG A 591 60.27 28.19 -13.78
N ASN A 592 59.08 28.27 -13.20
CA ASN A 592 57.79 28.17 -13.87
C ASN A 592 57.69 26.90 -14.73
N VAL A 593 58.16 25.78 -14.19
CA VAL A 593 58.12 24.45 -14.83
C VAL A 593 57.25 23.53 -14.00
N GLU A 594 56.39 22.81 -14.69
CA GLU A 594 55.44 21.87 -14.14
C GLU A 594 56.05 20.46 -14.09
N TYR A 595 55.90 19.77 -12.96
CA TYR A 595 56.39 18.42 -12.75
C TYR A 595 55.26 17.51 -12.28
N SER A 596 55.20 16.29 -12.83
CA SER A 596 54.42 15.22 -12.20
C SER A 596 55.02 14.86 -10.83
N ASP A 597 54.25 14.28 -9.91
CA ASP A 597 54.76 13.94 -8.57
C ASP A 597 56.00 13.03 -8.62
N ASN A 598 56.01 12.04 -9.52
CA ASN A 598 57.18 11.18 -9.72
C ASN A 598 58.42 11.95 -10.20
N GLU A 599 58.26 12.85 -11.18
CA GLU A 599 59.37 13.69 -11.66
C GLU A 599 59.85 14.67 -10.59
N TRP A 600 58.95 15.19 -9.76
CA TRP A 600 59.29 16.05 -8.65
C TRP A 600 60.12 15.31 -7.60
N GLN A 601 59.70 14.10 -7.19
CA GLN A 601 60.47 13.31 -6.21
C GLN A 601 61.87 12.97 -6.73
N GLU A 602 62.02 12.73 -8.03
CA GLU A 602 63.32 12.46 -8.66
C GLU A 602 64.21 13.72 -8.77
N LYS A 603 63.63 14.87 -9.15
CA LYS A 603 64.38 16.12 -9.42
C LYS A 603 64.53 17.03 -8.19
N LYS A 604 63.82 16.77 -7.10
CA LYS A 604 63.80 17.61 -5.87
C LYS A 604 65.21 17.96 -5.37
N VAL A 605 66.10 16.98 -5.28
CA VAL A 605 67.47 17.19 -4.76
C VAL A 605 68.27 18.10 -5.70
N GLU A 606 68.14 17.91 -7.01
CA GLU A 606 68.81 18.72 -8.02
C GLU A 606 68.32 20.17 -8.02
N ILE A 607 67.00 20.37 -7.96
CA ILE A 607 66.36 21.69 -7.89
C ILE A 607 66.82 22.45 -6.64
N GLN A 608 66.85 21.77 -5.48
CA GLN A 608 67.31 22.36 -4.22
C GLN A 608 68.80 22.72 -4.25
N GLU A 609 69.65 21.90 -4.88
CA GLU A 609 71.07 22.23 -5.07
C GLU A 609 71.29 23.41 -6.01
N ALA A 610 70.57 23.46 -7.13
CA ALA A 610 70.66 24.56 -8.08
C ALA A 610 70.25 25.89 -7.44
N ARG A 611 69.17 25.89 -6.64
CA ARG A 611 68.73 27.09 -5.91
C ARG A 611 69.74 27.53 -4.86
N ARG A 612 70.38 26.58 -4.18
CA ARG A 612 71.47 26.85 -3.21
C ARG A 612 72.67 27.51 -3.90
N ARG A 613 73.04 27.04 -5.10
CA ARG A 613 74.12 27.63 -5.91
C ARG A 613 73.76 29.04 -6.39
N ALA A 614 72.57 29.23 -6.96
CA ALA A 614 72.09 30.54 -7.41
C ALA A 614 72.01 31.56 -6.25
N TRP A 615 71.62 31.14 -5.04
CA TRP A 615 71.62 32.00 -3.86
C TRP A 615 73.04 32.36 -3.39
N GLN A 616 73.98 31.42 -3.46
CA GLN A 616 75.40 31.69 -3.17
C GLN A 616 76.03 32.64 -4.20
N GLU A 617 75.65 32.51 -5.47
CA GLU A 617 76.06 33.39 -6.57
C GLU A 617 75.49 34.80 -6.39
N ALA A 618 74.20 34.95 -6.08
CA ALA A 618 73.58 36.25 -5.79
C ALA A 618 74.19 36.94 -4.55
N ILE A 619 74.62 36.17 -3.54
CA ILE A 619 75.38 36.72 -2.39
C ILE A 619 76.79 37.15 -2.79
N ALA A 620 77.42 36.43 -3.72
CA ALA A 620 78.73 36.81 -4.26
C ALA A 620 78.64 38.06 -5.16
N GLU A 621 77.59 38.17 -5.97
CA GLU A 621 77.29 39.35 -6.80
C GLU A 621 76.95 40.58 -5.95
N SER A 622 76.08 40.46 -4.94
CA SER A 622 75.78 41.60 -4.06
C SER A 622 77.00 42.06 -3.25
N ARG A 623 77.96 41.17 -2.95
CA ARG A 623 79.27 41.54 -2.39
C ARG A 623 80.15 42.28 -3.40
N ASN A 624 80.18 41.86 -4.66
CA ASN A 624 80.93 42.53 -5.72
C ASN A 624 80.32 43.88 -6.15
N GLU A 625 79.00 44.04 -6.07
CA GLU A 625 78.30 45.29 -6.39
C GLU A 625 78.45 46.34 -5.27
N SER A 626 78.65 45.92 -4.02
CA SER A 626 78.93 46.83 -2.90
C SER A 626 80.32 47.50 -2.97
N GLU A 627 81.24 47.00 -3.81
CA GLU A 627 82.57 47.60 -4.08
C GLU A 627 82.64 48.44 -5.36
N LYS A 628 81.55 48.54 -6.14
CA LYS A 628 81.51 49.26 -7.43
C LYS A 628 80.44 50.36 -7.51
N VAL A 629 80.34 51.19 -6.47
CA VAL A 629 79.76 52.55 -6.63
C VAL A 629 80.91 53.54 -6.85
N SER A 630 81.36 53.63 -8.10
CA SER A 630 82.08 54.80 -8.64
C SER A 630 82.18 54.68 -10.17
N THR A 631 81.48 55.61 -10.84
CA THR A 631 81.60 56.12 -12.23
C THR A 631 80.95 55.39 -13.43
N ASN A 632 79.96 56.10 -14.00
CA ASN A 632 79.64 56.35 -15.43
C ASN A 632 79.01 55.21 -16.27
N ASP A 633 78.10 55.39 -17.24
CA ASP A 633 77.17 56.44 -17.69
C ASP A 633 76.41 55.85 -18.93
N LYS A 634 75.12 56.22 -19.15
CA LYS A 634 74.29 56.11 -20.41
C LYS A 634 73.75 54.73 -20.84
N CYS A 635 72.59 54.56 -21.51
CA CYS A 635 71.40 55.37 -21.86
C CYS A 635 70.30 54.38 -22.35
N TRP A 636 69.02 54.74 -22.22
CA TRP A 636 67.84 54.00 -22.72
C TRP A 636 67.39 54.54 -24.08
N VAL A 637 66.79 53.68 -24.92
CA VAL A 637 65.94 54.08 -26.07
C VAL A 637 64.63 53.29 -26.01
N GLU A 638 63.50 54.01 -25.97
CA GLU A 638 62.14 53.52 -26.20
C GLU A 638 61.79 53.65 -27.69
N VAL A 639 61.20 52.63 -28.30
CA VAL A 639 60.55 52.71 -29.62
C VAL A 639 59.17 52.04 -29.55
N TYR A 640 58.13 52.74 -30.03
CA TYR A 640 56.74 52.27 -30.14
C TYR A 640 56.49 51.77 -31.58
N PRO A 641 56.05 50.52 -31.82
CA PRO A 641 55.71 50.06 -33.17
C PRO A 641 54.33 50.57 -33.64
N GLU A 642 54.24 51.01 -34.90
CA GLU A 642 52.97 51.17 -35.62
C GLU A 642 52.50 49.80 -36.14
N VAL A 643 51.23 49.46 -35.92
CA VAL A 643 50.62 48.18 -36.34
C VAL A 643 49.60 48.47 -37.42
N ASN A 644 49.74 47.85 -38.60
CA ASN A 644 48.70 47.83 -39.64
C ASN A 644 48.01 46.46 -39.66
N GLU A 645 46.68 46.46 -39.72
CA GLU A 645 45.82 45.28 -39.66
C GLU A 645 45.05 45.11 -40.97
N SER A 646 44.98 43.89 -41.49
CA SER A 646 44.15 43.56 -42.66
C SER A 646 43.52 42.18 -42.54
N ASP A 647 42.21 42.09 -42.84
CA ASP A 647 41.40 40.87 -42.70
C ASP A 647 41.16 40.17 -44.04
N TRP A 648 41.34 38.84 -44.04
CA TRP A 648 41.25 37.98 -45.20
C TRP A 648 40.33 36.78 -44.88
N ASP A 649 39.51 36.35 -45.83
CA ASP A 649 38.64 35.18 -45.70
C ASP A 649 39.10 34.10 -46.69
N ILE A 650 39.66 33.01 -46.17
CA ILE A 650 40.25 31.92 -46.98
C ILE A 650 39.63 30.60 -46.51
N CYS A 651 38.93 29.93 -47.43
CA CYS A 651 38.29 28.63 -47.19
C CYS A 651 37.30 28.58 -45.99
N GLY A 652 36.71 29.72 -45.58
CA GLY A 652 35.72 29.79 -44.50
C GLY A 652 36.31 30.10 -43.12
N PHE A 653 37.61 30.37 -43.03
CA PHE A 653 38.29 30.89 -41.84
C PHE A 653 38.57 32.39 -42.04
N SER A 654 38.28 33.18 -41.00
CA SER A 654 38.64 34.60 -40.95
C SER A 654 40.05 34.72 -40.41
N VAL A 655 40.97 35.28 -41.19
CA VAL A 655 42.39 35.44 -40.84
C VAL A 655 42.73 36.93 -40.79
N THR A 656 43.25 37.39 -39.67
CA THR A 656 43.72 38.77 -39.46
C THR A 656 45.24 38.80 -39.50
N LEU A 657 45.80 39.63 -40.39
CA LEU A 657 47.23 39.82 -40.56
C LEU A 657 47.69 41.11 -39.86
N TYR A 658 48.73 41.00 -39.03
CA TYR A 658 49.43 42.12 -38.40
C TYR A 658 50.84 42.25 -38.97
N GLU A 659 51.16 43.42 -39.52
CA GLU A 659 52.49 43.77 -40.00
C GLU A 659 53.19 44.68 -38.98
N ILE A 660 54.40 44.31 -38.57
CA ILE A 660 55.24 45.09 -37.65
C ILE A 660 56.61 45.30 -38.29
N THR A 661 56.95 46.54 -38.62
CA THR A 661 58.27 46.93 -39.12
C THR A 661 59.14 47.43 -37.97
N CYS A 662 60.27 46.78 -37.75
CA CYS A 662 61.29 47.17 -36.80
C CYS A 662 62.49 47.76 -37.55
N ILE A 663 63.14 48.78 -36.99
CA ILE A 663 64.36 49.36 -37.54
C ILE A 663 65.44 49.25 -36.47
N ASP A 664 66.57 48.64 -36.79
CA ASP A 664 67.66 48.45 -35.84
C ASP A 664 68.59 49.68 -35.71
N GLU A 665 69.62 49.58 -34.85
CA GLU A 665 70.54 50.69 -34.55
C GLU A 665 71.38 51.14 -35.76
N ASP A 666 71.49 50.31 -36.80
CA ASP A 666 72.21 50.62 -38.05
C ASP A 666 71.27 51.18 -39.14
N GLY A 667 69.96 51.22 -38.87
CA GLY A 667 68.94 51.77 -39.77
C GLY A 667 68.37 50.73 -40.76
N ASP A 668 68.62 49.43 -40.54
CA ASP A 668 68.09 48.36 -41.37
C ASP A 668 66.67 48.00 -40.93
N GLU A 669 65.73 48.00 -41.87
CA GLU A 669 64.32 47.67 -41.62
C GLU A 669 64.09 46.15 -41.74
N SER A 670 63.46 45.56 -40.72
CA SER A 670 62.96 44.18 -40.72
C SER A 670 61.46 44.16 -40.46
N THR A 671 60.69 43.67 -41.42
CA THR A 671 59.23 43.50 -41.29
C THR A 671 58.89 42.09 -40.84
N HIS A 672 58.08 41.99 -39.78
CA HIS A 672 57.54 40.74 -39.25
C HIS A 672 56.02 40.70 -39.48
N PHE A 673 55.53 39.55 -39.94
CA PHE A 673 54.11 39.29 -40.16
C PHE A 673 53.61 38.29 -39.12
N PHE A 674 52.47 38.59 -38.50
CA PHE A 674 51.76 37.72 -37.60
C PHE A 674 50.36 37.47 -38.15
N TYR A 675 49.91 36.22 -38.10
CA TYR A 675 48.57 35.83 -38.55
C TYR A 675 47.80 35.31 -37.35
N TYR A 676 46.53 35.67 -37.26
CA TYR A 676 45.58 35.12 -36.31
C TYR A 676 44.41 34.54 -37.09
N TRP A 677 43.99 33.30 -36.82
CA TRP A 677 42.75 32.75 -37.36
C TRP A 677 41.89 32.18 -36.23
N ASP A 678 40.57 32.30 -36.36
CA ASP A 678 39.60 31.69 -35.44
C ASP A 678 39.06 30.38 -36.04
N ASP A 679 39.20 29.28 -35.30
CA ASP A 679 38.58 27.98 -35.59
C ASP A 679 37.15 27.93 -35.00
N PRO A 680 36.10 27.63 -35.79
CA PRO A 680 34.72 27.55 -35.31
C PRO A 680 34.47 26.50 -34.21
N ASP A 681 35.35 25.51 -34.03
CA ASP A 681 35.15 24.40 -33.08
C ASP A 681 35.89 24.55 -31.74
N GLY A 682 36.54 25.70 -31.50
CA GLY A 682 36.88 26.18 -30.15
C GLY A 682 38.06 25.51 -29.44
N ASN A 683 39.06 24.99 -30.15
CA ASN A 683 40.32 24.51 -29.56
C ASN A 683 41.53 25.34 -30.05
N ASP A 684 42.30 25.87 -29.09
CA ASP A 684 43.63 26.50 -29.10
C ASP A 684 44.07 27.41 -30.28
N CYS A 685 44.33 28.68 -29.93
CA CYS A 685 44.95 29.71 -30.75
C CYS A 685 46.49 29.53 -30.83
N GLY A 686 47.05 29.37 -32.02
CA GLY A 686 48.51 29.30 -32.21
C GLY A 686 49.12 30.61 -32.75
N ILE A 687 50.19 31.10 -32.13
CA ILE A 687 51.05 32.19 -32.68
C ILE A 687 52.30 31.56 -33.28
N LEU A 688 52.54 31.76 -34.59
CA LEU A 688 53.80 31.39 -35.25
C LEU A 688 54.68 32.65 -35.42
N SER A 689 55.83 32.69 -34.75
CA SER A 689 56.85 33.73 -34.95
C SER A 689 58.01 33.20 -35.79
N GLY A 690 58.28 33.80 -36.95
CA GLY A 690 59.47 33.51 -37.77
C GLY A 690 60.54 34.59 -37.62
N GLY A 691 61.70 34.25 -37.06
CA GLY A 691 62.90 35.09 -37.03
C GLY A 691 63.91 34.66 -38.11
N SER A 692 64.57 35.62 -38.75
CA SER A 692 65.61 35.38 -39.75
C SER A 692 66.95 35.02 -39.11
N GLY A 693 67.32 33.73 -39.13
CA GLY A 693 68.69 33.31 -38.83
C GLY A 693 68.85 31.84 -38.43
N TYR A 694 69.39 31.03 -39.35
CA TYR A 694 69.85 29.62 -39.20
C TYR A 694 68.83 28.59 -38.67
N TYR A 695 68.20 27.86 -39.60
CA TYR A 695 67.41 26.65 -39.34
C TYR A 695 68.29 25.39 -39.36
N GLU A 696 68.06 24.49 -38.39
CA GLU A 696 68.42 23.07 -38.47
C GLU A 696 67.12 22.26 -38.70
N GLU A 697 67.16 21.43 -39.74
CA GLU A 697 66.13 20.58 -40.38
C GLU A 697 64.89 20.14 -39.55
N VAL A 698 63.69 20.63 -39.93
CA VAL A 698 62.47 19.80 -40.08
C VAL A 698 61.63 20.36 -41.24
N LEU A 699 61.37 19.50 -42.24
CA LEU A 699 60.59 19.70 -43.48
C LEU A 699 61.24 20.59 -44.56
N GLY A 700 61.84 19.92 -45.55
CA GLY A 700 62.45 20.56 -46.70
C GLY A 700 61.43 21.10 -47.70
N PHE A 701 61.32 22.43 -47.77
CA PHE A 701 60.98 23.19 -48.98
C PHE A 701 61.83 24.46 -49.01
N ASN A 702 62.51 24.71 -50.14
CA ASN A 702 63.39 25.85 -50.36
C ASN A 702 62.78 26.71 -51.49
N SER A 703 62.13 27.83 -51.16
CA SER A 703 62.04 29.01 -52.03
C SER A 703 61.47 30.23 -51.31
N TYR A 704 62.01 31.42 -51.62
CA TYR A 704 61.42 32.72 -51.34
C TYR A 704 60.01 32.80 -51.94
N LEU A 705 59.00 33.11 -51.12
CA LEU A 705 57.63 33.34 -51.59
C LEU A 705 57.24 34.79 -51.23
N GLY A 706 56.91 35.59 -52.25
CA GLY A 706 56.14 36.83 -52.04
C GLY A 706 54.66 36.51 -51.78
N ASP A 707 53.82 37.52 -51.55
CA ASP A 707 52.42 37.39 -51.14
C ASP A 707 51.62 36.34 -51.95
N ASP A 708 51.79 36.30 -53.27
CA ASP A 708 51.12 35.32 -54.17
C ASP A 708 51.56 33.86 -53.93
N GLY A 709 52.76 33.65 -53.38
CA GLY A 709 53.32 32.33 -53.07
C GLY A 709 52.87 31.78 -51.71
N LEU A 710 52.57 32.66 -50.75
CA LEU A 710 52.06 32.27 -49.43
C LEU A 710 50.60 31.80 -49.50
N GLU A 711 49.76 32.47 -50.31
CA GLU A 711 48.36 32.04 -50.55
C GLU A 711 48.30 30.65 -51.23
N ALA A 712 49.24 30.37 -52.14
CA ALA A 712 49.34 29.06 -52.80
C ALA A 712 49.79 27.96 -51.82
N ALA A 713 50.75 28.25 -50.93
CA ALA A 713 51.23 27.29 -49.93
C ALA A 713 50.17 26.95 -48.87
N LEU A 714 49.35 27.93 -48.46
CA LEU A 714 48.26 27.73 -47.50
C LEU A 714 47.09 26.93 -48.10
N ARG A 715 46.83 27.08 -49.42
CA ARG A 715 45.83 26.25 -50.12
C ARG A 715 46.28 24.78 -50.26
N ASP A 716 47.56 24.52 -50.49
CA ASP A 716 48.10 23.14 -50.57
C ASP A 716 48.04 22.42 -49.21
N LEU A 717 48.15 23.14 -48.08
CA LEU A 717 47.97 22.59 -46.73
C LEU A 717 46.55 22.07 -46.48
N CYS A 718 45.52 22.75 -47.00
CA CYS A 718 44.13 22.30 -46.88
C CYS A 718 43.81 21.01 -47.68
N ASP A 719 44.58 20.70 -48.72
CA ASP A 719 44.38 19.48 -49.52
C ASP A 719 45.07 18.24 -48.91
N CYS A 720 45.91 18.41 -47.88
CA CYS A 720 46.59 17.31 -47.18
C CYS A 720 45.80 16.68 -46.01
N GLU A 721 44.69 17.26 -45.57
CA GLU A 721 43.86 16.73 -44.45
C GLU A 721 42.75 15.76 -44.89
N LYS A 722 42.96 15.03 -45.99
CA LYS A 722 42.02 14.02 -46.50
C LYS A 722 42.50 12.58 -46.52
N ASP A 723 43.63 12.25 -45.89
CA ASP A 723 44.08 10.87 -45.64
C ASP A 723 44.35 10.59 -44.15
#